data_AF-A0A9D6VQU4-F1
#
_entry.id   AF-A0A9D6VQU4-F1
#
_cell.length_a   1.000
_cell.length_b   1.000
_cell.length_c   1.000
_cell.angle_alpha   90.00
_cell.angle_beta   90.00
_cell.angle_gamma   90.00
#
_symmetry.space_group_name_H-M   'P 1'
#
loop_
_entity.id
_entity.type
_entity.pdbx_description
1 polymer ?
#
loop_
_entity_poly.entity_id
_entity_poly.type
_entity_poly.pdbx_seq_one_letter_code
_entity_poly.pdbx_strand_id
1 'polypeptide(L)'
;MCAEPAAAQTTHETAHATTGVGADIPPQGRSLFDRIAYVEDAEGTASLHLPFPFAALVAQLRQRLALDAQPDALQTVLIPLGRSLQRNAAAPDFFRSPRVVLAVLGESAQQSAPLAKDRLYLGYQEQAGVIEAISYNAVLGRFEFQIVKGYQAQSRPRLFYAKRIICMACHQNQAPIFSRPLWSETHANPRVAARLRAVRADVYGAELAHGIDVPDAIDAATDRANRYALEQRLWREACASLASTMEQTDTATQCRVALLDAVLKLRLSGWRGFVGGAADRLATLRAHWQAQWPAGWPVPNPDIPNRDPFARVEPAPLRAIPVPAAVDPLLLRQPLGRLDFADSGALRGLIQGLANMFTQADIAALDALLFAAQAVPIREWRVQCRVRRQSVGQLSEQTAWRLDLHCDPKVAANAGIGLDGRLYFRGHRLERGVLDRLRIGVEGFTDVSITADAELSAGRWVLTPRLNGLHARRETGHALAALTLQLPGEAASGEVPGEMSGAEHDATLILTERQDYTLLDAALRALAATARGASPFDAQPLRRERVLSAVYAQLGQAAPDFCCDAEAFPPAQREAYSPAPARAESTFDPAFSTMLPILERYCMACHASAESFPPNFLSGDAEQVRAKLTQCAERIDDRTRMWELDASTRAKSPMPPALLVPVPARLQDDPDWRRLRAYVGALRAARPVRATQDYEQLEPCLTAGGR
;
A
#
# COMPACT_ATOMS: atom_id res chain seq x y z
N MET A 1 35.46 -9.46 46.88
CA MET A 1 35.76 -8.41 45.90
C MET A 1 35.80 -9.05 44.52
N CYS A 2 34.69 -9.00 43.79
CA CYS A 2 34.62 -9.25 42.35
C CYS A 2 33.73 -8.14 41.80
N ALA A 3 34.30 -7.31 40.92
CA ALA A 3 33.62 -6.18 40.30
C ALA A 3 32.95 -6.65 39.00
N GLU A 4 31.66 -6.36 38.85
CA GLU A 4 30.88 -6.56 37.63
C GLU A 4 31.15 -5.44 36.61
N PRO A 5 31.20 -5.74 35.30
CA PRO A 5 31.32 -4.72 34.28
C PRO A 5 29.94 -4.18 33.86
N ALA A 6 29.75 -2.88 34.10
CA ALA A 6 28.69 -2.08 33.50
C ALA A 6 29.03 -1.80 32.02
N ALA A 7 28.35 -2.47 31.07
CA ALA A 7 28.34 -2.10 29.65
C ALA A 7 27.30 -2.90 28.85
N ALA A 8 26.00 -2.65 29.02
CA ALA A 8 24.97 -3.14 28.09
C ALA A 8 23.63 -2.43 28.29
N GLN A 9 23.54 -1.10 28.09
CA GLN A 9 22.23 -0.43 28.08
C GLN A 9 22.13 0.88 27.26
N THR A 10 23.18 1.30 26.56
CA THR A 10 23.23 2.59 25.86
C THR A 10 23.39 2.44 24.34
N THR A 11 22.41 1.84 23.66
CA THR A 11 22.32 1.91 22.17
C THR A 11 20.89 2.07 21.61
N HIS A 12 19.88 2.33 22.43
CA HIS A 12 18.50 2.56 21.95
C HIS A 12 18.15 4.03 21.63
N GLU A 13 19.09 4.97 21.80
CA GLU A 13 18.77 6.41 21.81
C GLU A 13 18.87 7.17 20.46
N THR A 14 19.16 6.53 19.34
CA THR A 14 19.27 7.24 18.03
C THR A 14 18.29 6.83 16.95
N ALA A 15 17.30 5.97 17.24
CA ALA A 15 16.22 5.64 16.30
C ALA A 15 14.87 6.35 16.60
N HIS A 16 14.74 7.01 17.76
CA HIS A 16 13.55 7.76 18.16
C HIS A 16 13.82 9.26 18.39
N ALA A 17 14.90 9.80 17.83
CA ALA A 17 15.04 11.25 17.70
C ALA A 17 13.91 11.74 16.80
N THR A 18 12.93 12.43 17.40
CA THR A 18 11.90 13.28 16.77
C THR A 18 12.04 13.44 15.26
N THR A 19 11.61 12.44 14.49
CA THR A 19 10.87 12.79 13.28
C THR A 19 9.55 13.28 13.83
N GLY A 20 9.40 14.60 13.91
CA GLY A 20 8.15 15.19 14.38
C GLY A 20 6.98 14.53 13.65
N VAL A 21 5.83 14.51 14.29
CA VAL A 21 4.53 14.11 13.71
C VAL A 21 4.29 14.69 12.31
N GLY A 22 4.99 15.79 11.99
CA GLY A 22 4.97 16.48 10.72
C GLY A 22 3.80 17.45 10.68
N ALA A 23 3.80 18.34 9.69
CA ALA A 23 2.68 19.24 9.49
C ALA A 23 1.41 18.44 9.10
N ASP A 24 0.27 18.83 9.69
CA ASP A 24 -1.05 18.26 9.41
C ASP A 24 -1.43 18.44 7.93
N ILE A 25 -1.26 19.67 7.42
CA ILE A 25 -1.33 19.95 5.98
C ILE A 25 0.07 19.70 5.40
N PRO A 26 0.20 18.91 4.32
CA PRO A 26 1.48 18.68 3.69
C PRO A 26 2.06 20.00 3.15
N PRO A 27 3.35 20.31 3.40
CA PRO A 27 3.97 21.53 2.87
C PRO A 27 4.12 21.50 1.33
N GLN A 28 4.05 20.32 0.72
CA GLN A 28 4.15 20.14 -0.73
C GLN A 28 3.26 18.98 -1.18
N GLY A 29 2.74 19.09 -2.40
CA GLY A 29 1.83 18.09 -2.96
C GLY A 29 0.50 18.00 -2.22
N ARG A 30 -0.28 16.99 -2.60
CA ARG A 30 -1.62 16.71 -2.06
C ARG A 30 -1.77 15.21 -1.89
N SER A 31 -2.65 14.80 -0.99
CA SER A 31 -3.03 13.41 -0.79
C SER A 31 -3.70 12.86 -2.06
N LEU A 32 -3.51 11.57 -2.38
CA LEU A 32 -4.19 10.92 -3.51
C LEU A 32 -5.72 11.09 -3.45
N PHE A 33 -6.30 11.06 -2.25
CA PHE A 33 -7.73 11.24 -2.04
C PHE A 33 -8.22 12.65 -2.43
N ASP A 34 -7.40 13.70 -2.32
CA ASP A 34 -7.77 15.03 -2.87
C ASP A 34 -8.04 14.95 -4.37
N ARG A 35 -7.16 14.26 -5.13
CA ARG A 35 -7.28 14.12 -6.58
C ARG A 35 -8.54 13.38 -7.00
N ILE A 36 -9.07 12.55 -6.11
CA ILE A 36 -10.27 11.76 -6.36
C ILE A 36 -11.52 12.48 -5.85
N ALA A 37 -11.42 13.24 -4.76
CA ALA A 37 -12.55 13.94 -4.14
C ALA A 37 -12.90 15.26 -4.83
N TYR A 38 -11.92 15.94 -5.44
CA TYR A 38 -12.17 17.16 -6.21
C TYR A 38 -12.42 16.87 -7.70
N VAL A 39 -13.37 17.59 -8.28
CA VAL A 39 -13.79 17.46 -9.69
C VAL A 39 -13.76 18.85 -10.31
N GLU A 40 -13.08 18.97 -11.44
CA GLU A 40 -13.11 20.16 -12.26
C GLU A 40 -14.40 20.18 -13.08
N ASP A 41 -15.06 21.34 -13.14
CA ASP A 41 -16.14 21.61 -14.07
C ASP A 41 -15.60 21.97 -15.47
N ALA A 42 -16.50 22.29 -16.41
CA ALA A 42 -16.11 22.64 -17.79
C ALA A 42 -15.25 23.92 -17.85
N GLU A 43 -15.36 24.76 -16.83
CA GLU A 43 -14.62 26.00 -16.65
C GLU A 43 -13.28 25.79 -15.91
N GLY A 44 -12.93 24.55 -15.53
CA GLY A 44 -11.68 24.19 -14.86
C GLY A 44 -11.66 24.48 -13.36
N THR A 45 -12.82 24.79 -12.75
CA THR A 45 -12.92 25.05 -11.32
C THR A 45 -13.11 23.74 -10.55
N ALA A 46 -12.14 23.41 -9.70
CA ALA A 46 -12.21 22.20 -8.87
C ALA A 46 -13.14 22.38 -7.65
N SER A 47 -14.16 21.53 -7.54
CA SER A 47 -15.10 21.48 -6.42
C SER A 47 -15.16 20.11 -5.76
N LEU A 48 -15.47 20.05 -4.46
CA LEU A 48 -15.56 18.79 -3.71
C LEU A 48 -16.82 18.03 -4.13
N HIS A 49 -16.64 16.81 -4.66
CA HIS A 49 -17.74 15.93 -5.05
C HIS A 49 -17.60 14.56 -4.39
N LEU A 50 -18.41 14.34 -3.35
CA LEU A 50 -18.49 13.08 -2.62
C LEU A 50 -19.95 12.61 -2.66
N PRO A 51 -20.33 11.75 -3.62
CA PRO A 51 -21.73 11.34 -3.78
C PRO A 51 -22.18 10.49 -2.59
N PHE A 52 -23.45 10.64 -2.19
CA PHE A 52 -24.10 9.86 -1.15
C PHE A 52 -25.20 8.99 -1.79
N PRO A 53 -25.44 7.74 -1.34
CA PRO A 53 -24.84 7.04 -0.20
C PRO A 53 -23.42 6.52 -0.47
N PHE A 54 -22.78 5.90 0.53
CA PHE A 54 -21.41 5.37 0.43
C PHE A 54 -21.18 4.47 -0.79
N ALA A 55 -22.17 3.65 -1.18
CA ALA A 55 -22.09 2.83 -2.39
C ALA A 55 -21.89 3.67 -3.68
N ALA A 56 -22.45 4.89 -3.75
CA ALA A 56 -22.24 5.80 -4.88
C ALA A 56 -20.81 6.38 -4.87
N LEU A 57 -20.23 6.62 -3.69
CA LEU A 57 -18.82 6.98 -3.58
C LEU A 57 -17.93 5.82 -4.05
N VAL A 58 -18.23 4.58 -3.68
CA VAL A 58 -17.52 3.39 -4.18
C VAL A 58 -17.57 3.30 -5.70
N ALA A 59 -18.74 3.54 -6.31
CA ALA A 59 -18.88 3.57 -7.76
C ALA A 59 -18.04 4.68 -8.41
N GLN A 60 -18.04 5.89 -7.82
CA GLN A 60 -17.19 7.00 -8.28
C GLN A 60 -15.70 6.65 -8.19
N LEU A 61 -15.26 5.98 -7.11
CA LEU A 61 -13.88 5.52 -6.95
C LEU A 61 -13.50 4.52 -8.06
N ARG A 62 -14.37 3.54 -8.34
CA ARG A 62 -14.13 2.57 -9.42
C ARG A 62 -13.96 3.25 -10.77
N GLN A 63 -14.85 4.18 -11.09
CA GLN A 63 -14.78 4.94 -12.35
C GLN A 63 -13.51 5.79 -12.43
N ARG A 64 -13.21 6.58 -11.40
CA ARG A 64 -12.06 7.51 -11.40
C ARG A 64 -10.70 6.82 -11.39
N LEU A 65 -10.65 5.61 -10.86
CA LEU A 65 -9.46 4.78 -10.86
C LEU A 65 -9.42 3.83 -12.07
N ALA A 66 -10.43 3.86 -12.94
CA ALA A 66 -10.62 2.94 -14.07
C ALA A 66 -10.47 1.47 -13.64
N LEU A 67 -11.22 1.10 -12.60
CA LEU A 67 -11.27 -0.24 -11.99
C LEU A 67 -12.59 -0.98 -12.29
N ASP A 68 -13.44 -0.45 -13.17
CA ASP A 68 -14.77 -1.02 -13.45
C ASP A 68 -14.70 -2.46 -13.97
N ALA A 69 -13.67 -2.79 -14.74
CA ALA A 69 -13.41 -4.13 -15.26
C ALA A 69 -12.76 -5.09 -14.25
N GLN A 70 -12.48 -4.65 -13.02
CA GLN A 70 -11.79 -5.42 -11.98
C GLN A 70 -12.61 -5.43 -10.68
N PRO A 71 -13.55 -6.37 -10.50
CA PRO A 71 -14.40 -6.41 -9.32
C PRO A 71 -13.57 -6.47 -8.02
N ASP A 72 -12.49 -7.24 -8.01
CA ASP A 72 -11.66 -7.45 -6.82
C ASP A 72 -10.62 -6.35 -6.54
N ALA A 73 -10.51 -5.35 -7.43
CA ALA A 73 -9.53 -4.28 -7.27
C ALA A 73 -9.86 -3.29 -6.14
N LEU A 74 -11.10 -3.29 -5.66
CA LEU A 74 -11.55 -2.49 -4.54
C LEU A 74 -12.40 -3.38 -3.64
N GLN A 75 -11.94 -3.57 -2.41
CA GLN A 75 -12.55 -4.50 -1.46
C GLN A 75 -12.97 -3.77 -0.19
N THR A 76 -14.01 -4.30 0.47
CA THR A 76 -14.57 -3.73 1.69
C THR A 76 -14.75 -4.78 2.77
N VAL A 77 -14.47 -4.42 4.03
CA VAL A 77 -14.84 -5.19 5.21
C VAL A 77 -15.73 -4.40 6.15
N LEU A 78 -16.69 -5.08 6.77
CA LEU A 78 -17.62 -4.52 7.74
C LEU A 78 -17.21 -4.90 9.16
N ILE A 79 -17.08 -3.91 10.04
CA ILE A 79 -16.55 -4.04 11.41
C ILE A 79 -17.57 -3.41 12.39
N PRO A 80 -18.57 -4.17 12.87
CA PRO A 80 -19.57 -3.64 13.81
C PRO A 80 -18.99 -3.37 15.21
N LEU A 81 -18.07 -4.23 15.67
CA LEU A 81 -17.54 -4.21 17.04
C LEU A 81 -16.02 -4.01 17.02
N GLY A 82 -15.58 -2.92 16.39
CA GLY A 82 -14.16 -2.64 16.14
C GLY A 82 -13.44 -1.91 17.26
N ARG A 83 -12.22 -1.48 16.94
CA ARG A 83 -11.31 -0.75 17.84
C ARG A 83 -10.86 0.61 17.32
N SER A 84 -11.54 1.15 16.30
CA SER A 84 -11.29 2.49 15.78
C SER A 84 -11.68 3.58 16.78
N LEU A 85 -11.32 4.82 16.46
CA LEU A 85 -11.64 5.98 17.28
C LEU A 85 -13.17 6.16 17.46
N GLN A 86 -13.96 5.93 16.40
CA GLN A 86 -15.43 6.00 16.43
C GLN A 86 -16.11 4.67 16.78
N ARG A 87 -15.44 3.72 17.44
CA ARG A 87 -15.99 2.37 17.73
C ARG A 87 -17.35 2.37 18.44
N ASN A 88 -17.66 3.42 19.20
CA ASN A 88 -18.92 3.55 19.94
C ASN A 88 -19.96 4.45 19.25
N ALA A 89 -19.67 5.00 18.07
CA ALA A 89 -20.57 5.93 17.39
C ALA A 89 -21.92 5.29 16.98
N ALA A 90 -21.91 3.98 16.71
CA ALA A 90 -23.11 3.23 16.35
C ALA A 90 -23.80 2.59 17.57
N ALA A 91 -23.40 2.89 18.81
CA ALA A 91 -24.04 2.30 19.98
C ALA A 91 -25.50 2.77 20.11
N PRO A 92 -26.45 1.87 20.45
CA PRO A 92 -26.30 0.43 20.64
C PRO A 92 -26.41 -0.41 19.36
N ASP A 93 -26.78 0.19 18.23
CA ASP A 93 -27.10 -0.44 16.94
C ASP A 93 -25.87 -0.77 16.05
N PHE A 94 -24.84 -1.37 16.65
CA PHE A 94 -23.55 -1.65 15.99
C PHE A 94 -23.67 -2.43 14.66
N PHE A 95 -24.63 -3.35 14.57
CA PHE A 95 -24.86 -4.17 13.37
C PHE A 95 -25.74 -3.49 12.33
N ARG A 96 -26.47 -2.42 12.70
CA ARG A 96 -27.27 -1.63 11.76
C ARG A 96 -26.42 -0.65 10.97
N SER A 97 -25.43 -0.06 11.66
CA SER A 97 -24.47 0.89 11.09
C SER A 97 -23.03 0.46 11.42
N PRO A 98 -22.55 -0.67 10.87
CA PRO A 98 -21.18 -1.11 11.10
C PRO A 98 -20.19 -0.13 10.46
N ARG A 99 -18.96 -0.08 11.00
CA ARG A 99 -17.85 0.63 10.35
C ARG A 99 -17.50 -0.11 9.06
N VAL A 100 -17.39 0.62 7.96
CA VAL A 100 -16.82 0.09 6.71
C VAL A 100 -15.33 0.41 6.70
N VAL A 101 -14.51 -0.52 6.25
CA VAL A 101 -13.14 -0.28 5.79
C VAL A 101 -13.07 -0.68 4.33
N LEU A 102 -12.50 0.18 3.50
CA LEU A 102 -12.31 -0.02 2.07
C LEU A 102 -10.83 0.15 1.75
N ALA A 103 -10.29 -0.75 0.93
CA ALA A 103 -8.94 -0.66 0.41
C ALA A 103 -8.93 -0.84 -1.10
N VAL A 104 -8.06 -0.10 -1.80
CA VAL A 104 -7.79 -0.33 -3.22
C VAL A 104 -6.65 -1.34 -3.34
N LEU A 105 -6.96 -2.53 -3.85
CA LEU A 105 -6.08 -3.68 -3.94
C LEU A 105 -5.58 -3.96 -5.37
N GLY A 106 -6.27 -3.46 -6.40
CA GLY A 106 -5.91 -3.66 -7.80
C GLY A 106 -5.35 -2.39 -8.46
N GLU A 107 -4.68 -2.58 -9.59
CA GLU A 107 -4.13 -1.49 -10.41
C GLU A 107 -5.07 -1.16 -11.56
N SER A 108 -5.09 0.09 -11.99
CA SER A 108 -5.77 0.47 -13.23
C SER A 108 -5.13 -0.20 -14.44
N ALA A 109 -5.96 -0.64 -15.40
CA ALA A 109 -5.49 -1.07 -16.71
C ALA A 109 -5.20 0.11 -17.64
N GLN A 110 -5.66 1.32 -17.28
CA GLN A 110 -5.42 2.53 -18.06
C GLN A 110 -4.04 3.11 -17.71
N GLN A 111 -3.24 3.37 -18.74
CA GLN A 111 -1.99 4.13 -18.58
C GLN A 111 -2.32 5.49 -17.96
N SER A 112 -1.40 6.03 -17.14
CA SER A 112 -1.51 7.35 -16.52
C SER A 112 -2.63 7.58 -15.49
N ALA A 113 -3.55 6.62 -15.30
CA ALA A 113 -4.54 6.65 -14.22
C ALA A 113 -3.85 6.66 -12.83
N PRO A 114 -4.48 7.27 -11.80
CA PRO A 114 -3.86 7.37 -10.47
C PRO A 114 -3.48 6.01 -9.88
N LEU A 115 -2.26 5.89 -9.35
CA LEU A 115 -1.80 4.66 -8.69
C LEU A 115 -2.38 4.59 -7.27
N ALA A 116 -3.55 3.98 -7.14
CA ALA A 116 -4.27 3.85 -5.88
C ALA A 116 -4.04 2.51 -5.16
N LYS A 117 -3.58 1.47 -5.87
CA LYS A 117 -3.23 0.18 -5.29
C LYS A 117 -2.30 0.35 -4.08
N ASP A 118 -2.73 -0.22 -2.95
CA ASP A 118 -2.05 -0.20 -1.65
C ASP A 118 -1.81 1.23 -1.10
N ARG A 119 -2.45 2.26 -1.68
CA ARG A 119 -2.21 3.69 -1.43
C ARG A 119 -3.45 4.49 -1.05
N LEU A 120 -4.63 3.90 -1.12
CA LEU A 120 -5.89 4.53 -0.71
C LEU A 120 -6.69 3.58 0.17
N TYR A 121 -6.97 4.05 1.38
CA TYR A 121 -7.79 3.37 2.37
C TYR A 121 -8.83 4.34 2.90
N LEU A 122 -10.09 3.91 2.93
CA LEU A 122 -11.17 4.66 3.52
C LEU A 122 -11.76 3.88 4.68
N GLY A 123 -12.21 4.58 5.70
CA GLY A 123 -13.16 4.02 6.62
C GLY A 123 -14.38 4.92 6.73
N TYR A 124 -15.58 4.32 6.70
CA TYR A 124 -16.85 5.04 6.78
C TYR A 124 -17.70 4.60 7.98
N GLN A 125 -18.22 5.56 8.75
CA GLN A 125 -19.13 5.35 9.86
C GLN A 125 -20.35 6.26 9.70
N GLU A 126 -21.49 5.66 9.35
CA GLU A 126 -22.77 6.32 9.05
C GLU A 126 -23.26 7.20 10.21
N GLN A 127 -23.29 6.67 11.44
CA GLN A 127 -23.84 7.40 12.59
C GLN A 127 -22.99 8.61 12.98
N ALA A 128 -21.69 8.55 12.71
CA ALA A 128 -20.81 9.71 12.88
C ALA A 128 -20.87 10.69 11.69
N GLY A 129 -21.39 10.27 10.53
CA GLY A 129 -21.33 11.05 9.30
C GLY A 129 -19.90 11.34 8.85
N VAL A 130 -18.98 10.38 9.08
CA VAL A 130 -17.53 10.56 8.90
C VAL A 130 -16.93 9.53 7.96
N ILE A 131 -16.09 10.01 7.03
CA ILE A 131 -15.13 9.19 6.29
C ILE A 131 -13.72 9.57 6.76
N GLU A 132 -12.92 8.58 7.17
CA GLU A 132 -11.49 8.75 7.39
C GLU A 132 -10.78 8.26 6.13
N ALA A 133 -9.83 9.03 5.60
CA ALA A 133 -9.03 8.65 4.45
C ALA A 133 -7.56 8.63 4.83
N ILE A 134 -6.89 7.52 4.56
CA ILE A 134 -5.43 7.40 4.62
C ILE A 134 -4.97 7.20 3.19
N SER A 135 -4.27 8.19 2.65
CA SER A 135 -3.84 8.07 1.26
C SER A 135 -2.51 8.75 0.95
N TYR A 136 -1.81 8.19 -0.04
CA TYR A 136 -0.41 8.50 -0.33
C TYR A 136 -0.23 9.86 -1.00
N ASN A 137 0.77 10.63 -0.56
CA ASN A 137 1.25 11.85 -1.21
C ASN A 137 2.60 11.54 -1.87
N ALA A 138 2.59 11.34 -3.19
CA ALA A 138 3.79 10.97 -3.95
C ALA A 138 4.87 12.06 -3.98
N VAL A 139 4.51 13.33 -3.77
CA VAL A 139 5.48 14.44 -3.72
C VAL A 139 6.32 14.38 -2.46
N LEU A 140 5.73 14.00 -1.32
CA LEU A 140 6.43 13.87 -0.04
C LEU A 140 6.90 12.45 0.27
N GLY A 141 6.41 11.44 -0.44
CA GLY A 141 6.77 10.04 -0.21
C GLY A 141 6.20 9.47 1.09
N ARG A 142 5.01 9.94 1.53
CA ARG A 142 4.37 9.52 2.80
C ARG A 142 2.85 9.46 2.66
N PHE A 143 2.17 8.83 3.62
CA PHE A 143 0.71 8.90 3.73
C PHE A 143 0.26 10.15 4.48
N GLU A 144 -0.85 10.70 4.02
CA GLU A 144 -1.59 11.77 4.69
C GLU A 144 -2.88 11.23 5.29
N PHE A 145 -3.36 11.90 6.33
CA PHE A 145 -4.58 11.57 7.04
C PHE A 145 -5.59 12.67 6.79
N GLN A 146 -6.76 12.31 6.28
CA GLN A 146 -7.85 13.23 6.00
C GLN A 146 -9.14 12.72 6.62
N ILE A 147 -10.05 13.65 6.90
CA ILE A 147 -11.38 13.36 7.45
C ILE A 147 -12.43 14.14 6.66
N VAL A 148 -13.45 13.44 6.18
CA VAL A 148 -14.68 14.01 5.65
C VAL A 148 -15.69 14.06 6.78
N LYS A 149 -16.30 15.22 7.01
CA LYS A 149 -17.36 15.43 8.00
C LYS A 149 -18.67 15.80 7.33
N GLY A 150 -19.80 15.43 7.95
CA GLY A 150 -21.13 15.70 7.41
C GLY A 150 -21.46 14.84 6.19
N TYR A 151 -20.87 13.65 6.07
CA TYR A 151 -21.18 12.70 5.01
C TYR A 151 -22.45 11.91 5.35
N GLN A 152 -23.60 12.55 5.15
CA GLN A 152 -24.94 12.06 5.46
C GLN A 152 -25.92 12.49 4.36
N ALA A 153 -27.11 11.89 4.35
CA ALA A 153 -28.17 12.29 3.43
C ALA A 153 -28.46 13.79 3.55
N GLN A 154 -28.57 14.48 2.42
CA GLN A 154 -28.93 15.91 2.32
C GLN A 154 -27.93 16.88 3.01
N SER A 155 -26.77 16.40 3.44
CA SER A 155 -25.70 17.21 3.99
C SER A 155 -24.65 17.55 2.93
N ARG A 156 -23.96 18.68 3.10
CA ARG A 156 -22.79 19.02 2.27
C ARG A 156 -21.52 18.59 3.00
N PRO A 157 -20.83 17.52 2.56
CA PRO A 157 -19.63 17.06 3.24
C PRO A 157 -18.51 18.09 3.13
N ARG A 158 -17.63 18.12 4.11
CA ARG A 158 -16.41 18.94 4.12
C ARG A 158 -15.18 18.06 4.35
N LEU A 159 -14.12 18.31 3.59
CA LEU A 159 -12.85 17.59 3.66
C LEU A 159 -11.81 18.40 4.43
N PHE A 160 -11.14 17.75 5.39
CA PHE A 160 -10.06 18.32 6.18
C PHE A 160 -8.85 17.39 6.21
N TYR A 161 -7.66 17.95 6.31
CA TYR A 161 -6.49 17.24 6.81
C TYR A 161 -6.62 17.07 8.33
N ALA A 162 -6.56 15.82 8.78
CA ALA A 162 -6.72 15.45 10.19
C ALA A 162 -5.48 15.82 10.99
N LYS A 163 -5.64 15.97 12.30
CA LYS A 163 -4.51 16.17 13.22
C LYS A 163 -3.64 14.92 13.26
N ARG A 164 -2.43 14.98 12.68
CA ARG A 164 -1.53 13.82 12.56
C ARG A 164 -1.17 13.21 13.91
N ILE A 165 -1.09 14.03 14.96
CA ILE A 165 -0.81 13.58 16.33
C ILE A 165 -1.85 12.58 16.84
N ILE A 166 -3.14 12.78 16.49
CA ILE A 166 -4.24 11.88 16.87
C ILE A 166 -4.15 10.60 16.07
N CYS A 167 -3.96 10.70 14.74
CA CYS A 167 -3.88 9.54 13.86
C CYS A 167 -2.68 8.65 14.18
N MET A 168 -1.49 9.24 14.41
CA MET A 168 -0.24 8.51 14.63
C MET A 168 -0.20 7.77 15.96
N ALA A 169 -1.01 8.14 16.95
CA ALA A 169 -1.14 7.37 18.20
C ALA A 169 -1.48 5.90 17.93
N CYS A 170 -2.36 5.64 16.94
CA CYS A 170 -2.62 4.31 16.42
C CYS A 170 -1.70 3.98 15.23
N HIS A 171 -1.60 4.86 14.23
CA HIS A 171 -0.84 4.67 13.00
C HIS A 171 0.65 5.02 13.18
N GLN A 172 1.33 4.27 14.06
CA GLN A 172 2.71 4.52 14.53
C GLN A 172 3.75 4.65 13.39
N ASN A 173 3.52 3.97 12.26
CA ASN A 173 4.39 4.02 11.08
C ASN A 173 4.02 5.14 10.09
N GLN A 174 3.06 6.01 10.44
CA GLN A 174 2.53 7.05 9.56
C GLN A 174 1.89 6.47 8.27
N ALA A 175 1.28 5.29 8.38
CA ALA A 175 0.67 4.51 7.30
C ALA A 175 -0.52 3.69 7.85
N PRO A 176 -1.34 3.05 6.99
CA PRO A 176 -2.47 2.22 7.43
C PRO A 176 -2.03 1.08 8.36
N ILE A 177 -2.94 0.61 9.22
CA ILE A 177 -2.72 -0.51 10.15
C ILE A 177 -4.00 -1.34 10.20
N PHE A 178 -3.90 -2.67 10.22
CA PHE A 178 -5.05 -3.56 10.36
C PHE A 178 -4.68 -4.85 11.10
N SER A 179 -5.71 -5.64 11.42
CA SER A 179 -5.49 -6.88 12.14
C SER A 179 -4.85 -7.90 11.23
N ARG A 180 -3.96 -8.70 11.82
CA ARG A 180 -3.41 -9.92 11.22
C ARG A 180 -4.50 -10.85 10.65
N PRO A 181 -4.10 -11.82 9.79
CA PRO A 181 -5.00 -12.75 9.13
C PRO A 181 -6.05 -13.38 10.05
N LEU A 182 -7.19 -13.76 9.46
CA LEU A 182 -8.50 -14.02 10.09
C LEU A 182 -9.35 -12.76 10.30
N TRP A 183 -8.79 -11.73 10.93
CA TRP A 183 -9.47 -10.48 11.31
C TRP A 183 -10.92 -10.67 11.78
N SER A 184 -11.10 -11.37 12.91
CA SER A 184 -12.38 -11.88 13.41
C SER A 184 -13.41 -10.81 13.82
N GLU A 185 -13.02 -9.53 13.83
CA GLU A 185 -13.93 -8.38 14.02
C GLU A 185 -14.73 -8.06 12.74
N THR A 186 -14.30 -8.59 11.60
CA THR A 186 -14.94 -8.38 10.29
C THR A 186 -16.06 -9.39 10.03
N HIS A 187 -16.81 -9.17 8.96
CA HIS A 187 -17.78 -10.13 8.45
C HIS A 187 -17.20 -11.38 7.76
N ALA A 188 -15.87 -11.56 7.72
CA ALA A 188 -15.29 -12.89 7.47
C ALA A 188 -15.58 -13.88 8.62
N ASN A 189 -15.88 -13.37 9.82
CA ASN A 189 -16.38 -14.16 10.93
C ASN A 189 -17.86 -14.53 10.69
N PRO A 190 -18.24 -15.82 10.61
CA PRO A 190 -19.61 -16.24 10.35
C PRO A 190 -20.64 -15.70 11.35
N ARG A 191 -20.24 -15.48 12.62
CA ARG A 191 -21.12 -14.90 13.66
C ARG A 191 -21.40 -13.42 13.40
N VAL A 192 -20.43 -12.69 12.88
CA VAL A 192 -20.60 -11.28 12.47
C VAL A 192 -21.51 -11.22 11.24
N ALA A 193 -21.21 -12.01 10.20
CA ALA A 193 -22.00 -12.06 8.97
C ALA A 193 -23.47 -12.41 9.22
N ALA A 194 -23.74 -13.43 10.05
CA ALA A 194 -25.11 -13.82 10.40
C ALA A 194 -25.90 -12.69 11.08
N ARG A 195 -25.27 -11.95 12.00
CA ARG A 195 -25.90 -10.82 12.68
C ARG A 195 -26.13 -9.62 11.76
N LEU A 196 -25.22 -9.35 10.82
CA LEU A 196 -25.41 -8.30 9.81
C LEU A 196 -26.61 -8.62 8.91
N ARG A 197 -26.69 -9.84 8.39
CA ARG A 197 -27.80 -10.31 7.54
C ARG A 197 -29.15 -10.25 8.26
N ALA A 198 -29.16 -10.48 9.57
CA ALA A 198 -30.38 -10.42 10.38
C ALA A 198 -30.94 -8.99 10.53
N VAL A 199 -30.11 -7.95 10.39
CA VAL A 199 -30.51 -6.55 10.59
C VAL A 199 -30.76 -5.82 9.27
N ARG A 200 -30.00 -6.13 8.21
CA ARG A 200 -30.08 -5.43 6.92
C ARG A 200 -29.68 -6.35 5.77
N ALA A 201 -30.45 -6.34 4.68
CA ALA A 201 -30.17 -7.14 3.48
C ALA A 201 -28.99 -6.61 2.65
N ASP A 202 -28.91 -5.28 2.49
CA ASP A 202 -27.79 -4.59 1.83
C ASP A 202 -27.09 -3.66 2.82
N VAL A 203 -25.80 -3.90 3.05
CA VAL A 203 -24.97 -3.11 3.96
C VAL A 203 -23.94 -2.34 3.14
N TYR A 204 -24.34 -1.16 2.66
CA TYR A 204 -23.52 -0.23 1.88
C TYR A 204 -22.95 -0.80 0.56
N GLY A 205 -23.61 -1.80 -0.04
CA GLY A 205 -23.16 -2.48 -1.25
C GLY A 205 -22.04 -3.51 -1.03
N ALA A 206 -21.73 -3.87 0.23
CA ALA A 206 -20.71 -4.88 0.53
C ALA A 206 -21.23 -6.31 0.31
N GLU A 207 -20.40 -7.17 -0.27
CA GLU A 207 -20.68 -8.60 -0.40
C GLU A 207 -20.57 -9.29 0.96
N LEU A 208 -21.69 -9.68 1.56
CA LEU A 208 -21.69 -10.28 2.89
C LEU A 208 -21.18 -11.73 2.93
N ALA A 209 -20.89 -12.35 1.78
CA ALA A 209 -20.55 -13.75 1.64
C ALA A 209 -19.13 -13.95 1.11
N HIS A 210 -18.13 -13.56 1.90
CA HIS A 210 -16.73 -13.81 1.60
C HIS A 210 -16.00 -14.49 2.78
N GLY A 211 -14.83 -15.06 2.51
CA GLY A 211 -14.00 -15.75 3.49
C GLY A 211 -12.96 -14.82 4.13
N ILE A 212 -11.87 -15.42 4.61
CA ILE A 212 -10.72 -14.69 5.15
C ILE A 212 -9.85 -14.04 4.07
N ASP A 213 -10.09 -14.37 2.80
CA ASP A 213 -9.37 -13.89 1.62
C ASP A 213 -9.36 -12.37 1.49
N VAL A 214 -10.51 -11.71 1.71
CA VAL A 214 -10.59 -10.24 1.66
C VAL A 214 -9.80 -9.57 2.79
N PRO A 215 -10.00 -9.91 4.08
CA PRO A 215 -9.14 -9.44 5.16
C PRO A 215 -7.65 -9.68 4.92
N ASP A 216 -7.26 -10.88 4.47
CA ASP A 216 -5.87 -11.25 4.21
C ASP A 216 -5.26 -10.41 3.07
N ALA A 217 -6.06 -10.09 2.05
CA ALA A 217 -5.62 -9.22 0.96
C ALA A 217 -5.43 -7.75 1.41
N ILE A 218 -6.27 -7.25 2.34
CA ILE A 218 -6.12 -5.92 2.95
C ILE A 218 -4.88 -5.88 3.86
N ASP A 219 -4.63 -6.93 4.63
CA ASP A 219 -3.45 -7.09 5.47
C ASP A 219 -2.17 -7.05 4.61
N ALA A 220 -2.11 -7.87 3.56
CA ALA A 220 -0.99 -7.87 2.62
C ALA A 220 -0.79 -6.52 1.90
N ALA A 221 -1.87 -5.77 1.60
CA ALA A 221 -1.77 -4.42 1.06
C ALA A 221 -1.17 -3.44 2.07
N THR A 222 -1.49 -3.62 3.35
CA THR A 222 -1.02 -2.77 4.44
C THR A 222 0.46 -3.00 4.74
N ASP A 223 0.93 -4.24 4.65
CA ASP A 223 2.35 -4.59 4.67
C ASP A 223 3.13 -3.84 3.59
N ARG A 224 2.64 -3.86 2.36
CA ARG A 224 3.27 -3.13 1.24
C ARG A 224 3.20 -1.61 1.46
N ALA A 225 2.06 -1.09 1.88
CA ALA A 225 1.87 0.33 2.15
C ALA A 225 2.89 0.86 3.18
N ASN A 226 3.14 0.10 4.24
CA ASN A 226 4.06 0.50 5.32
C ASN A 226 5.53 0.48 4.89
N ARG A 227 5.88 -0.17 3.78
CA ARG A 227 7.25 -0.17 3.24
C ARG A 227 7.55 1.06 2.38
N TYR A 228 6.55 1.71 1.78
CA TYR A 228 6.80 2.82 0.85
C TYR A 228 7.63 3.96 1.46
N ALA A 229 7.33 4.36 2.70
CA ALA A 229 8.11 5.42 3.36
C ALA A 229 9.59 5.01 3.56
N LEU A 230 9.83 3.74 3.92
CA LEU A 230 11.18 3.18 4.05
C LEU A 230 11.89 3.14 2.69
N GLU A 231 11.23 2.64 1.65
CA GLU A 231 11.79 2.53 0.30
C GLU A 231 12.14 3.91 -0.29
N GLN A 232 11.27 4.90 -0.13
CA GLN A 232 11.51 6.29 -0.53
C GLN A 232 12.64 6.93 0.27
N ARG A 233 12.74 6.59 1.55
CA ARG A 233 13.84 7.05 2.41
C ARG A 233 15.17 6.45 1.96
N LEU A 234 15.22 5.15 1.64
CA LEU A 234 16.40 4.50 1.09
C LEU A 234 16.79 5.10 -0.26
N TRP A 235 15.84 5.30 -1.18
CA TRP A 235 16.08 5.98 -2.46
C TRP A 235 16.73 7.36 -2.29
N ARG A 236 16.27 8.15 -1.32
CA ARG A 236 16.78 9.50 -1.07
C ARG A 236 18.10 9.50 -0.30
N GLU A 237 18.07 8.96 0.91
CA GLU A 237 19.12 9.07 1.92
C GLU A 237 20.25 8.07 1.67
N ALA A 238 19.93 6.84 1.23
CA ALA A 238 20.97 5.85 0.97
C ALA A 238 21.77 6.16 -0.29
N CYS A 239 21.16 6.74 -1.33
CA CYS A 239 21.94 7.27 -2.44
C CYS A 239 22.68 8.57 -2.08
N ALA A 240 22.13 9.42 -1.20
CA ALA A 240 22.80 10.65 -0.79
C ALA A 240 24.06 10.39 0.05
N SER A 241 24.10 9.30 0.82
CA SER A 241 25.26 9.01 1.67
C SER A 241 26.55 8.78 0.89
N LEU A 242 26.47 8.28 -0.35
CA LEU A 242 27.63 8.06 -1.22
C LEU A 242 28.36 9.36 -1.58
N ALA A 243 27.59 10.45 -1.73
CA ALA A 243 28.14 11.77 -2.04
C ALA A 243 28.99 12.35 -0.90
N SER A 244 28.84 11.84 0.32
CA SER A 244 29.65 12.24 1.48
C SER A 244 31.03 11.57 1.54
N THR A 245 31.19 10.46 0.80
CA THR A 245 32.41 9.63 0.84
C THR A 245 33.27 9.69 -0.41
N MET A 246 32.71 10.17 -1.52
CA MET A 246 33.40 10.27 -2.80
C MET A 246 33.38 11.75 -3.21
N GLU A 247 34.53 12.35 -3.52
CA GLU A 247 34.68 13.78 -3.93
C GLU A 247 33.95 14.17 -5.24
N GLN A 248 32.98 13.35 -5.69
CA GLN A 248 32.23 13.54 -6.93
C GLN A 248 30.72 13.60 -6.63
N THR A 249 30.14 14.76 -6.92
CA THR A 249 28.72 15.10 -6.75
C THR A 249 27.75 14.26 -7.59
N ASP A 250 28.24 13.51 -8.57
CA ASP A 250 27.43 12.66 -9.46
C ASP A 250 27.12 11.26 -8.89
N THR A 251 27.77 10.84 -7.79
CA THR A 251 27.64 9.48 -7.25
C THR A 251 26.23 9.14 -6.75
N ALA A 252 25.52 10.11 -6.14
CA ALA A 252 24.14 9.92 -5.70
C ALA A 252 23.16 9.78 -6.88
N THR A 253 23.37 10.56 -7.95
CA THR A 253 22.60 10.45 -9.19
C THR A 253 22.83 9.09 -9.84
N GLN A 254 24.09 8.66 -9.95
CA GLN A 254 24.45 7.35 -10.49
C GLN A 254 23.86 6.18 -9.69
N CYS A 255 23.75 6.32 -8.37
CA CYS A 255 23.04 5.35 -7.51
C CYS A 255 21.56 5.25 -7.88
N ARG A 256 20.87 6.39 -8.00
CA ARG A 256 19.45 6.44 -8.36
C ARG A 256 19.19 5.93 -9.78
N VAL A 257 20.08 6.23 -10.73
CA VAL A 257 20.03 5.68 -12.09
C VAL A 257 20.15 4.16 -12.06
N ALA A 258 21.08 3.60 -11.28
CA ALA A 258 21.26 2.15 -11.18
C ALA A 258 20.06 1.44 -10.55
N LEU A 259 19.48 2.03 -9.50
CA LEU A 259 18.23 1.54 -8.90
C LEU A 259 17.09 1.61 -9.90
N LEU A 260 16.94 2.72 -10.63
CA LEU A 260 15.87 2.87 -11.60
C LEU A 260 16.00 1.89 -12.76
N ASP A 261 17.21 1.69 -13.27
CA ASP A 261 17.50 0.72 -14.32
C ASP A 261 17.08 -0.69 -13.89
N ALA A 262 17.50 -1.12 -12.69
CA ALA A 262 17.11 -2.41 -12.14
C ALA A 262 15.59 -2.54 -11.92
N VAL A 263 14.94 -1.47 -11.43
CA VAL A 263 13.49 -1.41 -11.24
C VAL A 263 12.73 -1.61 -12.55
N LEU A 264 13.07 -0.84 -13.59
CA LEU A 264 12.39 -0.92 -14.89
C LEU A 264 12.67 -2.25 -15.57
N LYS A 265 13.91 -2.74 -15.54
CA LYS A 265 14.28 -4.03 -16.14
C LYS A 265 13.66 -5.23 -15.43
N LEU A 266 13.52 -5.18 -14.11
CA LEU A 266 12.81 -6.21 -13.36
C LEU A 266 11.34 -6.29 -13.78
N ARG A 267 10.69 -5.14 -13.97
CA ARG A 267 9.29 -5.09 -14.43
C ARG A 267 9.13 -5.53 -15.87
N LEU A 268 9.98 -5.03 -16.77
CA LEU A 268 9.96 -5.35 -18.21
C LEU A 268 10.31 -6.82 -18.49
N SER A 269 11.07 -7.50 -17.62
CA SER A 269 11.31 -8.94 -17.70
C SER A 269 10.18 -9.80 -17.12
N GLY A 270 9.08 -9.18 -16.67
CA GLY A 270 7.96 -9.89 -16.04
C GLY A 270 8.32 -10.45 -14.66
N TRP A 271 9.14 -9.73 -13.88
CA TRP A 271 9.64 -10.11 -12.55
C TRP A 271 10.66 -11.24 -12.52
N ARG A 272 11.23 -11.63 -13.67
CA ARG A 272 12.26 -12.70 -13.73
C ARG A 272 13.58 -12.27 -13.13
N GLY A 273 14.02 -11.05 -13.44
CA GLY A 273 15.31 -10.52 -12.99
C GLY A 273 15.90 -9.50 -13.96
N PHE A 274 17.14 -9.14 -13.72
CA PHE A 274 17.94 -8.25 -14.57
C PHE A 274 19.42 -8.61 -14.39
N VAL A 275 20.22 -8.46 -15.46
CA VAL A 275 21.69 -8.62 -15.42
C VAL A 275 22.39 -7.49 -16.17
N GLY A 276 23.72 -7.43 -16.05
CA GLY A 276 24.55 -6.37 -16.64
C GLY A 276 24.79 -5.19 -15.70
N GLY A 277 25.43 -4.13 -16.18
CA GLY A 277 26.13 -3.11 -15.37
C GLY A 277 25.39 -2.49 -14.17
N ALA A 278 24.06 -2.49 -14.12
CA ALA A 278 23.32 -2.11 -12.91
C ALA A 278 23.56 -3.09 -11.74
N ALA A 279 23.64 -4.40 -12.00
CA ALA A 279 23.86 -5.42 -10.97
C ALA A 279 25.22 -5.25 -10.25
N ASP A 280 26.29 -4.97 -11.00
CA ASP A 280 27.64 -4.76 -10.44
C ASP A 280 27.70 -3.48 -9.60
N ARG A 281 27.08 -2.41 -10.10
CA ARG A 281 26.97 -1.15 -9.35
C ARG A 281 26.14 -1.35 -8.08
N LEU A 282 25.03 -2.08 -8.16
CA LEU A 282 24.18 -2.42 -7.02
C LEU A 282 24.89 -3.28 -5.97
N ALA A 283 25.77 -4.21 -6.38
CA ALA A 283 26.61 -4.96 -5.44
C ALA A 283 27.57 -4.04 -4.68
N THR A 284 28.19 -3.08 -5.37
CA THR A 284 29.05 -2.05 -4.75
C THR A 284 28.27 -1.17 -3.78
N LEU A 285 27.08 -0.71 -4.18
CA LEU A 285 26.18 0.09 -3.35
C LEU A 285 25.78 -0.65 -2.06
N ARG A 286 25.46 -1.93 -2.17
CA ARG A 286 25.10 -2.77 -1.03
C ARG A 286 26.25 -2.90 -0.03
N ALA A 287 27.47 -3.14 -0.51
CA ALA A 287 28.64 -3.22 0.37
C ALA A 287 28.87 -1.89 1.13
N HIS A 288 28.69 -0.75 0.45
CA HIS A 288 28.76 0.56 1.10
C HIS A 288 27.67 0.73 2.17
N TRP A 289 26.42 0.42 1.87
CA TRP A 289 25.31 0.53 2.83
C TRP A 289 25.46 -0.43 4.02
N GLN A 290 26.00 -1.62 3.81
CA GLN A 290 26.33 -2.56 4.89
C GLN A 290 27.39 -1.98 5.83
N ALA A 291 28.43 -1.33 5.28
CA ALA A 291 29.47 -0.69 6.09
C ALA A 291 28.91 0.53 6.86
N GLN A 292 28.02 1.31 6.23
CA GLN A 292 27.43 2.50 6.84
C GLN A 292 26.38 2.18 7.91
N TRP A 293 25.56 1.15 7.67
CA TRP A 293 24.49 0.72 8.57
C TRP A 293 24.63 -0.76 8.91
N PRO A 294 25.63 -1.15 9.73
CA PRO A 294 25.89 -2.56 10.05
C PRO A 294 24.74 -3.22 10.82
N ALA A 295 23.93 -2.44 11.55
CA ALA A 295 22.74 -2.93 12.22
C ALA A 295 21.50 -2.98 11.31
N GLY A 296 21.58 -2.49 10.07
CA GLY A 296 20.43 -2.40 9.17
C GLY A 296 19.35 -1.41 9.64
N TRP A 297 18.25 -1.37 8.89
CA TRP A 297 17.15 -0.42 9.09
C TRP A 297 15.89 -1.11 9.62
N PRO A 298 15.17 -0.54 10.60
CA PRO A 298 13.95 -1.17 11.13
C PRO A 298 12.86 -1.25 10.07
N VAL A 299 12.24 -2.43 9.92
CA VAL A 299 11.08 -2.63 9.04
C VAL A 299 9.80 -2.31 9.82
N PRO A 300 8.97 -1.36 9.34
CA PRO A 300 7.75 -0.96 10.03
C PRO A 300 6.77 -2.12 10.23
N ASN A 301 6.09 -2.14 11.38
CA ASN A 301 5.11 -3.18 11.73
C ASN A 301 3.67 -2.62 11.70
N PRO A 302 2.87 -2.95 10.68
CA PRO A 302 1.48 -2.49 10.57
C PRO A 302 0.48 -3.29 11.42
N ASP A 303 0.89 -4.44 11.96
CA ASP A 303 -0.02 -5.45 12.48
C ASP A 303 -0.58 -5.09 13.84
N ILE A 304 -1.90 -5.17 13.98
CA ILE A 304 -2.53 -5.33 15.30
C ILE A 304 -2.95 -6.80 15.52
N PRO A 305 -2.89 -7.31 16.76
CA PRO A 305 -3.31 -8.69 17.04
C PRO A 305 -4.77 -8.92 16.64
N ASN A 306 -5.09 -10.13 16.16
CA ASN A 306 -6.48 -10.52 15.90
C ASN A 306 -7.31 -10.47 17.20
N ARG A 307 -8.56 -10.03 17.09
CA ARG A 307 -9.53 -10.00 18.19
C ARG A 307 -10.83 -10.61 17.72
N ASP A 308 -11.29 -11.65 18.39
CA ASP A 308 -12.68 -12.12 18.23
C ASP A 308 -13.56 -11.40 19.25
N PRO A 309 -14.49 -10.51 18.81
CA PRO A 309 -15.38 -9.79 19.72
C PRO A 309 -16.32 -10.71 20.50
N PHE A 310 -16.38 -11.99 20.16
CA PHE A 310 -17.27 -12.97 20.79
C PHE A 310 -16.54 -14.17 21.44
N ALA A 311 -15.21 -14.08 21.63
CA ALA A 311 -14.43 -15.12 22.27
C ALA A 311 -14.83 -15.36 23.74
N ARG A 312 -15.31 -14.33 24.44
CA ARG A 312 -15.89 -14.46 25.77
C ARG A 312 -17.40 -14.72 25.62
N VAL A 313 -17.82 -15.94 25.94
CA VAL A 313 -19.22 -16.37 25.88
C VAL A 313 -19.92 -15.96 27.18
N GLU A 314 -20.48 -14.74 27.24
CA GLU A 314 -21.47 -14.29 28.26
C GLU A 314 -22.29 -13.13 27.65
N PRO A 315 -23.56 -12.88 28.05
CA PRO A 315 -24.45 -11.90 27.45
C PRO A 315 -24.12 -10.47 27.93
N ALA A 316 -22.90 -10.01 27.69
CA ALA A 316 -22.57 -8.60 27.89
C ALA A 316 -23.34 -7.76 26.85
N PRO A 317 -23.89 -6.59 27.23
CA PRO A 317 -24.37 -5.62 26.27
C PRO A 317 -23.28 -5.34 25.22
N LEU A 318 -23.62 -5.21 23.94
CA LEU A 318 -22.62 -5.03 22.87
C LEU A 318 -21.65 -3.85 23.13
N ARG A 319 -22.15 -2.80 23.80
CA ARG A 319 -21.35 -1.63 24.23
C ARG A 319 -20.28 -1.93 25.28
N ALA A 320 -20.38 -3.05 25.98
CA ALA A 320 -19.49 -3.46 27.07
C ALA A 320 -18.41 -4.44 26.61
N ILE A 321 -18.33 -4.79 25.31
CA ILE A 321 -17.32 -5.71 24.80
C ILE A 321 -15.95 -5.03 24.88
N PRO A 322 -15.00 -5.57 25.68
CA PRO A 322 -13.74 -4.88 25.96
C PRO A 322 -12.77 -4.91 24.76
N VAL A 323 -11.96 -3.84 24.69
CA VAL A 323 -10.70 -3.81 23.93
C VAL A 323 -9.54 -3.82 24.94
N PRO A 324 -9.04 -4.99 25.37
CA PRO A 324 -7.96 -5.06 26.37
C PRO A 324 -6.64 -4.50 25.83
N ALA A 325 -5.71 -4.13 26.72
CA ALA A 325 -4.40 -3.56 26.34
C ALA A 325 -3.66 -4.40 25.29
N ALA A 326 -3.71 -5.73 25.41
CA ALA A 326 -3.00 -6.67 24.53
C ALA A 326 -3.44 -6.59 23.05
N VAL A 327 -4.62 -6.04 22.76
CA VAL A 327 -5.16 -5.92 21.38
C VAL A 327 -5.56 -4.48 21.02
N ASP A 328 -5.23 -3.51 21.88
CA ASP A 328 -5.50 -2.09 21.67
C ASP A 328 -4.50 -1.52 20.64
N PRO A 329 -4.93 -0.84 19.56
CA PRO A 329 -4.04 -0.25 18.54
C PRO A 329 -3.01 0.75 19.08
N LEU A 330 -3.22 1.27 20.28
CA LEU A 330 -2.32 2.21 20.97
C LEU A 330 -1.10 1.51 21.58
N LEU A 331 -1.07 0.17 21.65
CA LEU A 331 0.09 -0.57 22.12
C LEU A 331 1.26 -0.38 21.14
N LEU A 332 2.44 -0.04 21.66
CA LEU A 332 3.64 0.11 20.84
C LEU A 332 3.99 -1.22 20.16
N ARG A 333 4.24 -1.15 18.86
CA ARG A 333 4.62 -2.31 18.06
C ARG A 333 6.12 -2.33 17.85
N GLN A 334 6.72 -3.50 18.08
CA GLN A 334 8.11 -3.73 17.69
C GLN A 334 8.20 -3.81 16.16
N PRO A 335 9.31 -3.34 15.55
CA PRO A 335 9.57 -3.57 14.12
C PRO A 335 9.46 -5.06 13.77
N LEU A 336 9.03 -5.37 12.53
CA LEU A 336 8.95 -6.77 12.05
C LEU A 336 10.31 -7.45 11.98
N GLY A 337 11.36 -6.64 11.86
CA GLY A 337 12.74 -7.06 11.75
C GLY A 337 13.61 -5.90 11.33
N ARG A 338 14.76 -6.20 10.77
CA ARG A 338 15.69 -5.20 10.22
C ARG A 338 16.09 -5.59 8.81
N LEU A 339 16.19 -4.60 7.93
CA LEU A 339 16.74 -4.73 6.60
C LEU A 339 18.26 -4.83 6.72
N ASP A 340 18.80 -6.03 6.57
CA ASP A 340 20.23 -6.32 6.63
C ASP A 340 20.86 -6.25 5.23
N PHE A 341 21.73 -5.28 5.00
CA PHE A 341 22.42 -5.14 3.71
C PHE A 341 23.51 -6.19 3.47
N ALA A 342 23.90 -6.97 4.48
CA ALA A 342 24.72 -8.17 4.29
C ALA A 342 23.99 -9.23 3.47
N ASP A 343 22.66 -9.32 3.61
CA ASP A 343 21.81 -10.18 2.80
C ASP A 343 21.58 -9.58 1.41
N SER A 344 21.90 -10.36 0.36
CA SER A 344 21.58 -10.01 -1.02
C SER A 344 20.07 -9.84 -1.28
N GLY A 345 19.23 -10.52 -0.49
CA GLY A 345 17.77 -10.42 -0.53
C GLY A 345 17.25 -9.03 -0.17
N ALA A 346 17.92 -8.29 0.71
CA ALA A 346 17.51 -6.96 1.12
C ALA A 346 17.46 -5.96 -0.05
N LEU A 347 18.50 -5.97 -0.90
CA LEU A 347 18.55 -5.10 -2.07
C LEU A 347 17.49 -5.50 -3.11
N ARG A 348 17.30 -6.80 -3.32
CA ARG A 348 16.25 -7.32 -4.21
C ARG A 348 14.87 -6.87 -3.72
N GLY A 349 14.61 -6.94 -2.41
CA GLY A 349 13.37 -6.48 -1.79
C GLY A 349 13.15 -4.97 -1.98
N LEU A 350 14.19 -4.15 -1.85
CA LEU A 350 14.11 -2.71 -2.14
C LEU A 350 13.76 -2.46 -3.62
N ILE A 351 14.42 -3.15 -4.56
CA ILE A 351 14.15 -3.02 -6.00
C ILE A 351 12.72 -3.44 -6.30
N GLN A 352 12.23 -4.53 -5.72
CA GLN A 352 10.83 -4.96 -5.87
C GLN A 352 9.85 -3.92 -5.31
N GLY A 353 10.15 -3.35 -4.14
CA GLY A 353 9.36 -2.28 -3.52
C GLY A 353 9.26 -1.03 -4.40
N LEU A 354 10.40 -0.51 -4.85
CA LEU A 354 10.48 0.63 -5.77
C LEU A 354 9.81 0.32 -7.12
N ALA A 355 9.88 -0.93 -7.58
CA ALA A 355 9.20 -1.37 -8.80
C ALA A 355 7.67 -1.29 -8.68
N ASN A 356 7.09 -1.35 -7.49
CA ASN A 356 5.67 -1.13 -7.25
C ASN A 356 5.27 0.35 -7.27
N MET A 357 6.17 1.28 -7.63
CA MET A 357 5.84 2.68 -7.93
C MET A 357 5.28 2.87 -9.34
N PHE A 358 5.33 1.84 -10.19
CA PHE A 358 4.83 1.86 -11.57
C PHE A 358 3.67 0.88 -11.71
N THR A 359 2.62 1.24 -12.46
CA THR A 359 1.51 0.32 -12.76
C THR A 359 1.91 -0.68 -13.83
N GLN A 360 1.22 -1.81 -13.91
CA GLN A 360 1.39 -2.75 -15.02
C GLN A 360 1.07 -2.11 -16.38
N ALA A 361 0.10 -1.19 -16.45
CA ALA A 361 -0.23 -0.45 -17.67
C ALA A 361 0.95 0.43 -18.15
N ASP A 362 1.69 1.07 -17.23
CA ASP A 362 2.89 1.84 -17.61
C ASP A 362 3.97 0.97 -18.22
N ILE A 363 4.20 -0.20 -17.59
CA ILE A 363 5.23 -1.12 -18.02
C ILE A 363 4.87 -1.74 -19.36
N ALA A 364 3.60 -2.08 -19.58
CA ALA A 364 3.11 -2.57 -20.86
C ALA A 364 3.26 -1.52 -21.98
N ALA A 365 2.98 -0.24 -21.69
CA ALA A 365 3.17 0.84 -22.65
C ALA A 365 4.66 1.06 -22.97
N LEU A 366 5.54 1.05 -21.96
CA LEU A 366 6.98 1.14 -22.18
C LEU A 366 7.52 -0.07 -22.96
N ASP A 367 7.05 -1.27 -22.64
CA ASP A 367 7.40 -2.50 -23.36
C ASP A 367 7.01 -2.40 -24.84
N ALA A 368 5.78 -1.96 -25.15
CA ALA A 368 5.32 -1.78 -26.52
C ALA A 368 6.18 -0.74 -27.27
N LEU A 369 6.55 0.36 -26.62
CA LEU A 369 7.40 1.40 -27.20
C LEU A 369 8.80 0.87 -27.53
N LEU A 370 9.45 0.19 -26.58
CA LEU A 370 10.77 -0.40 -26.79
C LEU A 370 10.73 -1.45 -27.91
N PHE A 371 9.67 -2.25 -27.96
CA PHE A 371 9.51 -3.30 -28.95
C PHE A 371 9.33 -2.76 -30.38
N ALA A 372 8.59 -1.67 -30.55
CA ALA A 372 8.31 -1.05 -31.85
C ALA A 372 9.50 -0.31 -32.48
N ALA A 373 10.56 -0.04 -31.71
CA ALA A 373 11.71 0.72 -32.18
C ALA A 373 12.51 -0.04 -33.27
N GLN A 374 12.74 0.60 -34.43
CA GLN A 374 13.30 -0.09 -35.60
C GLN A 374 14.82 -0.36 -35.53
N ALA A 375 15.57 0.46 -34.79
CA ALA A 375 17.04 0.44 -34.78
C ALA A 375 17.62 -0.32 -33.56
N VAL A 376 17.32 -1.61 -33.43
CA VAL A 376 17.88 -2.47 -32.37
C VAL A 376 18.55 -3.70 -32.97
N PRO A 377 19.66 -4.21 -32.36
CA PRO A 377 20.26 -5.47 -32.79
C PRO A 377 19.25 -6.62 -32.72
N ILE A 378 19.19 -7.39 -33.81
CA ILE A 378 18.35 -8.60 -33.93
C ILE A 378 19.27 -9.82 -33.95
N ARG A 379 18.88 -10.85 -33.22
CA ARG A 379 19.53 -12.16 -33.23
C ARG A 379 18.51 -13.22 -33.61
N GLU A 380 18.87 -14.11 -34.53
CA GLU A 380 18.03 -15.25 -34.91
C GLU A 380 18.66 -16.55 -34.44
N TRP A 381 17.81 -17.45 -33.98
CA TRP A 381 18.16 -18.82 -33.66
C TRP A 381 17.31 -19.75 -34.50
N ARG A 382 17.95 -20.66 -35.24
CA ARG A 382 17.25 -21.72 -35.95
C ARG A 382 17.40 -23.00 -35.15
N VAL A 383 16.28 -23.58 -34.76
CA VAL A 383 16.23 -24.83 -34.01
C VAL A 383 15.37 -25.85 -34.75
N GLN A 384 15.85 -27.08 -34.77
CA GLN A 384 15.14 -28.23 -35.26
C GLN A 384 14.24 -28.78 -34.17
N CYS A 385 12.97 -28.94 -34.49
CA CYS A 385 11.93 -29.37 -33.56
C CYS A 385 11.17 -30.52 -34.15
N ARG A 386 10.62 -31.36 -33.29
CA ARG A 386 9.61 -32.34 -33.64
C ARG A 386 8.25 -31.80 -33.24
N VAL A 387 7.27 -31.98 -34.11
CA VAL A 387 5.90 -31.52 -33.89
C VAL A 387 4.93 -32.68 -34.01
N ARG A 388 3.89 -32.70 -33.18
CA ARG A 388 2.87 -33.74 -33.20
C ARG A 388 1.47 -33.13 -33.14
N ARG A 389 0.65 -33.45 -34.14
CA ARG A 389 -0.75 -33.00 -34.19
C ARG A 389 -1.66 -33.98 -33.43
N GLN A 390 -2.55 -33.45 -32.61
CA GLN A 390 -3.57 -34.21 -31.88
C GLN A 390 -4.96 -33.59 -32.09
N SER A 391 -6.00 -34.42 -32.23
CA SER A 391 -7.39 -33.94 -32.24
C SER A 391 -7.85 -33.62 -30.82
N VAL A 392 -8.56 -32.50 -30.64
CA VAL A 392 -9.11 -32.06 -29.35
C VAL A 392 -10.64 -32.08 -29.43
N GLY A 393 -11.21 -33.28 -29.51
CA GLY A 393 -12.66 -33.51 -29.49
C GLY A 393 -13.39 -33.24 -30.81
N GLN A 394 -14.50 -33.97 -31.02
CA GLN A 394 -15.43 -33.79 -32.15
C GLN A 394 -16.66 -33.02 -31.66
N LEU A 395 -16.62 -31.69 -31.63
CA LEU A 395 -17.82 -30.88 -31.32
C LEU A 395 -17.95 -29.74 -32.34
N SER A 396 -18.86 -29.93 -33.30
CA SER A 396 -19.29 -29.01 -34.38
C SER A 396 -18.36 -28.86 -35.60
N GLU A 397 -18.89 -28.28 -36.68
CA GLU A 397 -18.37 -28.18 -38.07
C GLU A 397 -16.97 -27.54 -38.24
N GLN A 398 -16.29 -27.15 -37.15
CA GLN A 398 -14.90 -26.72 -37.15
C GLN A 398 -14.09 -27.58 -36.18
N THR A 399 -13.26 -28.48 -36.72
CA THR A 399 -12.45 -29.41 -35.94
C THR A 399 -11.39 -28.66 -35.12
N ALA A 400 -11.49 -28.75 -33.79
CA ALA A 400 -10.46 -28.26 -32.87
C ALA A 400 -9.28 -29.26 -32.81
N TRP A 401 -8.06 -28.73 -32.78
CA TRP A 401 -6.85 -29.55 -32.76
C TRP A 401 -5.70 -28.85 -32.01
N ARG A 402 -4.73 -29.65 -31.57
CA ARG A 402 -3.54 -29.20 -30.84
C ARG A 402 -2.27 -29.61 -31.57
N LEU A 403 -1.26 -28.74 -31.54
CA LEU A 403 0.10 -29.03 -31.97
C LEU A 403 1.03 -29.04 -30.75
N ASP A 404 1.64 -30.19 -30.49
CA ASP A 404 2.70 -30.34 -29.50
C ASP A 404 4.04 -30.04 -30.19
N LEU A 405 4.88 -29.23 -29.54
CA LEU A 405 6.19 -28.80 -30.00
C LEU A 405 7.26 -29.34 -29.05
N HIS A 406 8.29 -29.98 -29.58
CA HIS A 406 9.42 -30.48 -28.81
C HIS A 406 10.74 -30.25 -29.53
N CYS A 407 11.60 -29.40 -28.96
CA CYS A 407 12.93 -29.10 -29.47
C CYS A 407 13.97 -29.53 -28.41
N ASP A 408 14.69 -30.63 -28.66
CA ASP A 408 15.68 -31.15 -27.72
C ASP A 408 16.99 -30.34 -27.81
N PRO A 409 17.45 -29.70 -26.71
CA PRO A 409 18.69 -28.93 -26.70
C PRO A 409 19.95 -29.77 -26.84
N LYS A 410 19.87 -31.11 -26.71
CA LYS A 410 21.02 -32.02 -26.89
C LYS A 410 21.36 -32.25 -28.36
N VAL A 411 20.45 -31.94 -29.28
CA VAL A 411 20.73 -31.97 -30.71
C VAL A 411 21.75 -30.88 -31.02
N ALA A 412 22.86 -31.22 -31.69
CA ALA A 412 23.94 -30.27 -31.98
C ALA A 412 23.45 -29.03 -32.76
N ALA A 413 22.47 -29.20 -33.64
CA ALA A 413 21.81 -28.11 -34.38
C ALA A 413 21.03 -27.14 -33.47
N ASN A 414 20.69 -27.56 -32.24
CA ASN A 414 19.94 -26.79 -31.26
C ASN A 414 20.81 -26.30 -30.10
N ALA A 415 22.15 -26.31 -30.25
CA ALA A 415 23.07 -26.09 -29.13
C ALA A 415 22.68 -24.84 -28.29
N GLY A 416 22.23 -25.10 -27.07
CA GLY A 416 21.84 -24.06 -26.11
C GLY A 416 20.37 -23.65 -26.12
N ILE A 417 19.51 -24.19 -26.99
CA ILE A 417 18.06 -23.90 -26.98
C ILE A 417 17.24 -25.17 -26.86
N GLY A 418 16.32 -25.19 -25.89
CA GLY A 418 15.34 -26.26 -25.73
C GLY A 418 13.95 -25.68 -25.54
N LEU A 419 12.93 -26.32 -26.10
CA LEU A 419 11.56 -25.84 -26.03
C LEU A 419 10.57 -27.01 -25.97
N ASP A 420 9.59 -26.88 -25.09
CA ASP A 420 8.40 -27.72 -25.02
C ASP A 420 7.19 -26.79 -25.00
N GLY A 421 6.21 -27.03 -25.88
CA GLY A 421 5.05 -26.15 -25.99
C GLY A 421 3.85 -26.80 -26.67
N ARG A 422 2.71 -26.13 -26.52
CA ARG A 422 1.40 -26.59 -27.00
C ARG A 422 0.65 -25.41 -27.63
N LEU A 423 0.20 -25.60 -28.87
CA LEU A 423 -0.63 -24.63 -29.60
C LEU A 423 -2.00 -25.24 -29.88
N TYR A 424 -3.07 -24.50 -29.59
CA TYR A 424 -4.46 -24.93 -29.74
C TYR A 424 -5.14 -24.11 -30.83
N PHE A 425 -5.76 -24.81 -31.77
CA PHE A 425 -6.36 -24.24 -32.97
C PHE A 425 -7.82 -24.64 -33.12
N ARG A 426 -8.61 -23.74 -33.71
CA ARG A 426 -9.94 -24.01 -34.25
C ARG A 426 -9.93 -23.71 -35.74
N GLY A 427 -10.01 -24.76 -36.56
CA GLY A 427 -9.69 -24.65 -37.98
C GLY A 427 -8.28 -24.11 -38.19
N HIS A 428 -8.17 -22.93 -38.79
CA HIS A 428 -6.91 -22.23 -39.07
C HIS A 428 -6.54 -21.16 -38.01
N ARG A 429 -7.45 -20.83 -37.09
CA ARG A 429 -7.22 -19.78 -36.10
C ARG A 429 -6.55 -20.36 -34.85
N LEU A 430 -5.46 -19.73 -34.40
CA LEU A 430 -4.88 -20.00 -33.09
C LEU A 430 -5.79 -19.42 -31.99
N GLU A 431 -6.30 -20.27 -31.11
CA GLU A 431 -7.11 -19.83 -29.96
C GLU A 431 -6.25 -19.55 -28.74
N ARG A 432 -5.23 -20.39 -28.52
CA ARG A 432 -4.34 -20.33 -27.36
C ARG A 432 -3.03 -21.02 -27.68
N GLY A 433 -1.91 -20.51 -27.19
CA GLY A 433 -0.68 -21.26 -27.13
C GLY A 433 0.08 -21.03 -25.83
N VAL A 434 0.88 -21.99 -25.44
CA VAL A 434 1.75 -21.92 -24.26
C VAL A 434 3.06 -22.66 -24.54
N LEU A 435 4.18 -22.06 -24.15
CA LEU A 435 5.44 -22.78 -24.00
C LEU A 435 5.56 -23.16 -22.53
N ASP A 436 5.45 -24.45 -22.26
CA ASP A 436 5.56 -25.01 -20.92
C ASP A 436 7.00 -24.84 -20.41
N ARG A 437 7.96 -24.97 -21.32
CA ARG A 437 9.37 -24.74 -21.05
C ARG A 437 10.05 -24.13 -22.27
N LEU A 438 10.82 -23.07 -22.04
CA LEU A 438 11.77 -22.56 -23.02
C LEU A 438 13.10 -22.31 -22.30
N ARG A 439 14.18 -22.83 -22.85
CA ARG A 439 15.54 -22.62 -22.33
C ARG A 439 16.39 -21.98 -23.41
N ILE A 440 17.10 -20.91 -23.06
CA ILE A 440 18.05 -20.21 -23.93
C ILE A 440 19.35 -20.03 -23.14
N GLY A 441 20.37 -20.79 -23.50
CA GLY A 441 21.59 -20.94 -22.72
C GLY A 441 21.30 -21.48 -21.32
N VAL A 442 21.56 -20.67 -20.30
CA VAL A 442 21.30 -20.96 -18.88
C VAL A 442 19.95 -20.43 -18.40
N GLU A 443 19.30 -19.55 -19.15
CA GLU A 443 18.04 -18.95 -18.76
C GLU A 443 16.86 -19.87 -19.10
N GLY A 444 15.96 -20.05 -18.14
CA GLY A 444 14.71 -20.79 -18.30
C GLY A 444 13.48 -19.87 -18.23
N PHE A 445 12.49 -20.19 -19.05
CA PHE A 445 11.16 -19.61 -19.07
C PHE A 445 10.14 -20.73 -18.85
N THR A 446 9.07 -20.41 -18.14
CA THR A 446 7.92 -21.27 -17.91
C THR A 446 6.66 -20.48 -18.23
N ASP A 447 5.60 -21.17 -18.65
CA ASP A 447 4.27 -20.61 -18.86
C ASP A 447 4.23 -19.37 -19.78
N VAL A 448 5.05 -19.38 -20.84
CA VAL A 448 5.07 -18.30 -21.83
C VAL A 448 3.85 -18.45 -22.72
N SER A 449 2.88 -17.54 -22.60
CA SER A 449 1.73 -17.50 -23.48
C SER A 449 2.13 -17.11 -24.91
N ILE A 450 1.46 -17.68 -25.90
CA ILE A 450 1.70 -17.38 -27.31
C ILE A 450 0.46 -16.70 -27.89
N THR A 451 0.66 -15.55 -28.52
CA THR A 451 -0.34 -14.85 -29.33
C THR A 451 0.03 -14.93 -30.81
N ALA A 452 -0.94 -14.96 -31.72
CA ALA A 452 -0.69 -14.93 -33.16
C ALA A 452 -0.91 -13.53 -33.71
N ASP A 453 0.07 -13.01 -34.46
CA ASP A 453 0.00 -11.67 -35.07
C ASP A 453 -0.40 -11.71 -36.57
N ALA A 454 -0.46 -12.88 -37.21
CA ALA A 454 -0.79 -12.97 -38.64
C ALA A 454 -1.48 -14.29 -39.05
N GLU A 455 -2.31 -14.20 -40.09
CA GLU A 455 -2.93 -15.33 -40.79
C GLU A 455 -1.89 -16.29 -41.39
N LEU A 456 -2.26 -17.57 -41.47
CA LEU A 456 -1.48 -18.60 -42.15
C LEU A 456 -1.14 -18.18 -43.58
N SER A 457 0.14 -18.19 -43.92
CA SER A 457 0.57 -18.26 -45.32
C SER A 457 1.57 -19.40 -45.47
N ALA A 458 1.23 -20.39 -46.32
CA ALA A 458 2.13 -21.44 -46.81
C ALA A 458 2.99 -22.14 -45.72
N GLY A 459 2.39 -22.66 -44.65
CA GLY A 459 3.09 -23.47 -43.63
C GLY A 459 4.06 -22.70 -42.72
N ARG A 460 3.98 -21.37 -42.73
CA ARG A 460 4.75 -20.48 -41.85
C ARG A 460 3.83 -19.81 -40.85
N TRP A 461 4.09 -20.00 -39.56
CA TRP A 461 3.40 -19.32 -38.47
C TRP A 461 4.31 -18.35 -37.77
N VAL A 462 3.91 -17.09 -37.64
CA VAL A 462 4.62 -16.08 -36.84
C VAL A 462 3.86 -15.88 -35.54
N LEU A 463 4.51 -16.25 -34.45
CA LEU A 463 3.94 -16.31 -33.12
C LEU A 463 4.70 -15.35 -32.20
N THR A 464 3.99 -14.70 -31.29
CA THR A 464 4.56 -13.69 -30.39
C THR A 464 4.55 -14.22 -28.96
N PRO A 465 5.72 -14.50 -28.37
CA PRO A 465 5.83 -14.94 -26.99
C PRO A 465 5.53 -13.81 -26.00
N ARG A 466 4.61 -14.06 -25.07
CA ARG A 466 4.16 -13.11 -24.04
C ARG A 466 4.33 -13.73 -22.65
N LEU A 467 4.82 -12.94 -21.69
CA LEU A 467 4.96 -13.34 -20.29
C LEU A 467 4.37 -12.24 -19.40
N ASN A 468 3.45 -12.60 -18.50
CA ASN A 468 2.79 -11.66 -17.59
C ASN A 468 2.22 -10.41 -18.30
N GLY A 469 1.67 -10.62 -19.50
CA GLY A 469 1.08 -9.56 -20.32
C GLY A 469 2.10 -8.64 -21.03
N LEU A 470 3.40 -8.94 -20.99
CA LEU A 470 4.48 -8.21 -21.70
C LEU A 470 5.10 -9.09 -22.79
N HIS A 471 5.91 -8.54 -23.69
CA HIS A 471 6.77 -9.37 -24.54
C HIS A 471 7.71 -10.19 -23.65
N ALA A 472 7.78 -11.50 -23.88
CA ALA A 472 8.65 -12.36 -23.09
C ALA A 472 10.10 -11.91 -23.28
N ARG A 473 10.86 -11.81 -22.18
CA ARG A 473 12.15 -11.12 -22.21
C ARG A 473 13.17 -11.77 -21.29
N ARG A 474 14.40 -11.87 -21.78
CA ARG A 474 15.57 -12.35 -21.03
C ARG A 474 16.01 -11.31 -20.00
N GLU A 475 16.67 -11.76 -18.93
CA GLU A 475 17.21 -10.86 -17.91
C GLU A 475 18.27 -9.90 -18.50
N THR A 476 18.90 -10.33 -19.60
CA THR A 476 19.87 -9.55 -20.40
C THR A 476 19.24 -8.49 -21.29
N GLY A 477 17.91 -8.41 -21.39
CA GLY A 477 17.22 -7.43 -22.22
C GLY A 477 16.87 -7.86 -23.64
N HIS A 478 17.08 -9.13 -23.98
CA HIS A 478 16.66 -9.67 -25.27
C HIS A 478 15.16 -10.02 -25.21
N ALA A 479 14.32 -9.23 -25.87
CA ALA A 479 12.90 -9.53 -26.10
C ALA A 479 12.79 -10.69 -27.09
N LEU A 480 11.94 -11.67 -26.80
CA LEU A 480 11.56 -12.72 -27.72
C LEU A 480 10.52 -12.13 -28.69
N ALA A 481 10.99 -11.69 -29.85
CA ALA A 481 10.19 -10.88 -30.77
C ALA A 481 9.25 -11.70 -31.64
N ALA A 482 9.73 -12.84 -32.12
CA ALA A 482 8.93 -13.75 -32.91
C ALA A 482 9.43 -15.18 -32.75
N LEU A 483 8.49 -16.10 -32.77
CA LEU A 483 8.71 -17.53 -32.91
C LEU A 483 8.07 -17.92 -34.24
N THR A 484 8.90 -18.11 -35.26
CA THR A 484 8.44 -18.53 -36.58
C THR A 484 8.52 -20.04 -36.68
N LEU A 485 7.40 -20.73 -36.78
CA LEU A 485 7.37 -22.17 -37.02
C LEU A 485 7.19 -22.45 -38.51
N GLN A 486 8.11 -23.24 -39.08
CA GLN A 486 8.13 -23.66 -40.48
C GLN A 486 7.99 -25.17 -40.56
N LEU A 487 6.94 -25.64 -41.24
CA LEU A 487 6.73 -27.04 -41.54
C LEU A 487 7.28 -27.38 -42.94
N PRO A 488 7.94 -28.53 -43.13
CA PRO A 488 8.39 -28.98 -44.45
C PRO A 488 7.24 -29.58 -45.28
N GLY A 489 7.22 -29.31 -46.59
CA GLY A 489 6.42 -30.06 -47.59
C GLY A 489 4.90 -29.80 -47.59
N GLU A 490 4.11 -30.78 -48.06
CA GLU A 490 2.63 -30.74 -48.15
C GLU A 490 1.92 -30.49 -46.81
N ALA A 491 2.62 -30.57 -45.67
CA ALA A 491 2.10 -30.14 -44.36
C ALA A 491 1.82 -28.62 -44.29
N ALA A 492 2.34 -27.83 -45.25
CA ALA A 492 2.23 -26.38 -45.34
C ALA A 492 0.93 -25.87 -46.01
N SER A 493 0.23 -26.69 -46.79
CA SER A 493 -0.90 -26.26 -47.64
C SER A 493 -2.22 -26.06 -46.88
N GLY A 494 -2.28 -26.37 -45.59
CA GLY A 494 -3.53 -26.29 -44.82
C GLY A 494 -4.54 -27.39 -45.15
N GLU A 495 -4.43 -28.04 -46.30
CA GLU A 495 -5.10 -29.30 -46.66
C GLU A 495 -4.17 -30.47 -46.33
N VAL A 496 -4.39 -31.11 -45.18
CA VAL A 496 -3.75 -32.38 -44.86
C VAL A 496 -4.81 -33.48 -45.05
N PRO A 497 -4.56 -34.51 -45.89
CA PRO A 497 -5.47 -35.62 -46.10
C PRO A 497 -5.86 -36.25 -44.75
N GLY A 498 -7.13 -36.62 -44.62
CA GLY A 498 -7.80 -37.00 -43.36
C GLY A 498 -7.26 -38.21 -42.59
N GLU A 499 -6.04 -38.69 -42.83
CA GLU A 499 -5.53 -39.96 -42.29
C GLU A 499 -4.24 -39.89 -41.44
N MET A 500 -3.60 -38.72 -41.23
CA MET A 500 -2.38 -38.63 -40.40
C MET A 500 -2.60 -37.94 -39.04
N SER A 501 -3.35 -38.61 -38.16
CA SER A 501 -3.50 -38.22 -36.75
C SER A 501 -2.39 -38.85 -35.90
N GLY A 502 -1.56 -38.05 -35.23
CA GLY A 502 -0.64 -38.52 -34.20
C GLY A 502 0.80 -38.87 -34.62
N ALA A 503 1.16 -38.74 -35.90
CA ALA A 503 2.54 -38.86 -36.38
C ALA A 503 3.40 -37.65 -35.96
N GLU A 504 4.69 -37.89 -35.72
CA GLU A 504 5.67 -36.86 -35.37
C GLU A 504 6.37 -36.39 -36.66
N HIS A 505 6.47 -35.07 -36.86
CA HIS A 505 7.05 -34.45 -38.06
C HIS A 505 8.21 -33.54 -37.66
N ASP A 506 9.23 -33.47 -38.51
CA ASP A 506 10.29 -32.47 -38.36
C ASP A 506 9.76 -31.08 -38.71
N ALA A 507 10.21 -30.07 -37.97
CA ALA A 507 9.90 -28.68 -38.19
C ALA A 507 11.11 -27.80 -37.85
N THR A 508 11.24 -26.67 -38.52
CA THR A 508 12.23 -25.66 -38.14
C THR A 508 11.53 -24.52 -37.43
N LEU A 509 11.99 -24.18 -36.23
CA LEU A 509 11.55 -23.02 -35.49
C LEU A 509 12.65 -21.96 -35.51
N ILE A 510 12.28 -20.74 -35.89
CA ILE A 510 13.16 -19.58 -35.91
C ILE A 510 12.73 -18.66 -34.76
N LEU A 511 13.57 -18.56 -33.73
CA LEU A 511 13.37 -17.64 -32.62
C LEU A 511 14.15 -16.35 -32.89
N THR A 512 13.44 -15.24 -32.98
CA THR A 512 14.01 -13.92 -33.19
C THR A 512 14.05 -13.17 -31.86
N GLU A 513 15.24 -12.74 -31.44
CA GLU A 513 15.48 -11.92 -30.26
C GLU A 513 15.83 -10.47 -30.67
N ARG A 514 15.36 -9.48 -29.90
CA ARG A 514 15.66 -8.05 -30.07
C ARG A 514 16.32 -7.48 -28.82
N GLN A 515 17.42 -6.75 -28.96
CA GLN A 515 18.13 -6.10 -27.84
C GLN A 515 17.61 -4.68 -27.56
N ASP A 516 16.33 -4.55 -27.21
CA ASP A 516 15.71 -3.23 -27.03
C ASP A 516 16.10 -2.50 -25.72
N TYR A 517 16.67 -3.19 -24.72
CA TYR A 517 17.22 -2.55 -23.51
C TYR A 517 18.36 -1.59 -23.83
N THR A 518 19.03 -1.74 -24.98
CA THR A 518 20.03 -0.78 -25.45
C THR A 518 19.47 0.64 -25.56
N LEU A 519 18.18 0.78 -25.91
CA LEU A 519 17.48 2.05 -25.98
C LEU A 519 17.19 2.62 -24.59
N LEU A 520 16.72 1.77 -23.67
CA LEU A 520 16.48 2.17 -22.28
C LEU A 520 17.79 2.61 -21.61
N ASP A 521 18.87 1.86 -21.83
CA ASP A 521 20.20 2.17 -21.31
C ASP A 521 20.75 3.49 -21.87
N ALA A 522 20.51 3.77 -23.15
CA ALA A 522 20.87 5.05 -23.76
C ALA A 522 20.03 6.20 -23.17
N ALA A 523 18.72 6.02 -23.01
CA ALA A 523 17.82 7.01 -22.43
C ALA A 523 18.19 7.35 -20.98
N LEU A 524 18.41 6.34 -20.12
CA LEU A 524 18.80 6.55 -18.73
C LEU A 524 20.17 7.22 -18.60
N ARG A 525 21.14 6.87 -19.45
CA ARG A 525 22.45 7.56 -19.49
C ARG A 525 22.31 9.01 -19.93
N ALA A 526 21.49 9.30 -20.93
CA ALA A 526 21.23 10.66 -21.38
C ALA A 526 20.56 11.51 -20.28
N LEU A 527 19.58 10.95 -19.57
CA LEU A 527 18.94 11.62 -18.41
C LEU A 527 19.95 11.90 -17.30
N ALA A 528 20.83 10.94 -16.99
CA ALA A 528 21.87 11.14 -15.99
C ALA A 528 22.83 12.28 -16.37
N ALA A 529 23.27 12.32 -17.64
CA ALA A 529 24.19 13.35 -18.13
C ALA A 529 23.59 14.77 -18.19
N THR A 530 22.26 14.86 -18.33
CA THR A 530 21.53 16.13 -18.45
C THR A 530 20.84 16.56 -17.17
N ALA A 531 21.04 15.83 -16.07
CA ALA A 531 20.45 16.11 -14.77
C ALA A 531 20.92 17.47 -14.21
N ARG A 532 20.23 18.53 -14.59
CA ARG A 532 20.26 19.86 -13.98
C ARG A 532 18.88 20.08 -13.37
N GLY A 533 18.82 20.73 -12.20
CA GLY A 533 17.67 20.75 -11.29
C GLY A 533 16.28 20.64 -11.95
N ALA A 534 15.42 19.79 -11.37
CA ALA A 534 14.19 19.19 -11.90
C ALA A 534 14.36 17.81 -12.57
N SER A 535 15.50 17.14 -12.36
CA SER A 535 15.75 15.77 -12.80
C SER A 535 14.92 14.75 -11.99
N PRO A 536 14.48 13.62 -12.60
CA PRO A 536 13.90 12.50 -11.84
C PRO A 536 14.88 11.89 -10.82
N PHE A 537 16.18 12.22 -10.90
CA PHE A 537 17.23 11.75 -10.00
C PHE A 537 17.65 12.74 -8.91
N ASP A 538 16.94 13.87 -8.79
CA ASP A 538 17.12 14.81 -7.68
C ASP A 538 16.87 14.12 -6.33
N ALA A 539 17.26 14.77 -5.22
CA ALA A 539 17.08 14.25 -3.85
C ALA A 539 15.60 14.31 -3.36
N GLN A 540 14.67 13.97 -4.24
CA GLN A 540 13.23 13.94 -4.03
C GLN A 540 12.71 12.50 -4.05
N PRO A 541 11.49 12.24 -3.54
CA PRO A 541 10.86 10.93 -3.68
C PRO A 541 10.78 10.47 -5.14
N LEU A 542 10.94 9.17 -5.37
CA LEU A 542 10.73 8.52 -6.66
C LEU A 542 9.27 8.71 -7.07
N ARG A 543 9.05 9.42 -8.16
CA ARG A 543 7.74 9.77 -8.71
C ARG A 543 7.56 9.17 -10.10
N ARG A 544 6.54 8.33 -10.24
CA ARG A 544 6.16 7.64 -11.49
C ARG A 544 6.06 8.61 -12.66
N GLU A 545 5.31 9.69 -12.46
CA GLU A 545 5.02 10.70 -13.47
C GLU A 545 6.29 11.41 -13.95
N ARG A 546 7.20 11.76 -13.04
CA ARG A 546 8.45 12.43 -13.42
C ARG A 546 9.38 11.50 -14.18
N VAL A 547 9.48 10.24 -13.73
CA VAL A 547 10.32 9.24 -14.39
C VAL A 547 9.80 8.93 -15.78
N LEU A 548 8.52 8.55 -15.91
CA LEU A 548 7.98 8.09 -17.18
C LEU A 548 7.96 9.22 -18.21
N SER A 549 7.57 10.45 -17.83
CA SER A 549 7.64 11.59 -18.73
C SER A 549 9.08 11.86 -19.22
N ALA A 550 10.07 11.77 -18.34
CA ALA A 550 11.47 11.96 -18.71
C ALA A 550 12.00 10.85 -19.62
N VAL A 551 11.67 9.58 -19.32
CA VAL A 551 12.07 8.43 -20.14
C VAL A 551 11.43 8.49 -21.53
N TYR A 552 10.13 8.78 -21.62
CA TYR A 552 9.43 8.88 -22.90
C TYR A 552 9.99 10.00 -23.77
N ALA A 553 10.30 11.16 -23.18
CA ALA A 553 10.92 12.27 -23.89
C ALA A 553 12.28 11.86 -24.50
N GLN A 554 13.12 11.10 -23.77
CA GLN A 554 14.38 10.59 -24.33
C GLN A 554 14.19 9.55 -25.42
N LEU A 555 13.09 8.80 -25.38
CA LEU A 555 12.71 7.85 -26.44
C LEU A 555 11.99 8.53 -27.62
N GLY A 556 11.96 9.87 -27.65
CA GLY A 556 11.36 10.66 -28.73
C GLY A 556 9.83 10.60 -28.76
N GLN A 557 9.19 10.26 -27.65
CA GLN A 557 7.74 10.20 -27.51
C GLN A 557 7.20 11.37 -26.70
N ALA A 558 5.93 11.70 -26.92
CA ALA A 558 5.21 12.60 -26.02
C ALA A 558 5.14 11.98 -24.61
N ALA A 559 5.25 12.82 -23.60
CA ALA A 559 5.06 12.40 -22.22
C ALA A 559 3.64 11.87 -22.02
N PRO A 560 3.44 10.79 -21.23
CA PRO A 560 2.11 10.35 -20.87
C PRO A 560 1.37 11.47 -20.13
N ASP A 561 0.09 11.63 -20.43
CA ASP A 561 -0.78 12.59 -19.76
C ASP A 561 -1.23 12.02 -18.41
N PHE A 562 -0.44 12.22 -17.36
CA PHE A 562 -0.79 11.83 -16.00
C PHE A 562 -1.91 12.73 -15.50
N CYS A 563 -3.08 12.14 -15.22
CA CYS A 563 -4.23 12.93 -14.81
C CYS A 563 -3.94 13.80 -13.58
N CYS A 564 -4.62 14.95 -13.58
CA CYS A 564 -5.08 15.66 -12.40
C CYS A 564 -3.94 16.33 -11.64
N ASP A 565 -3.26 17.29 -12.28
CA ASP A 565 -2.28 18.14 -11.60
C ASP A 565 -2.93 18.90 -10.44
N ALA A 566 -2.27 18.89 -9.28
CA ALA A 566 -2.85 19.34 -8.02
C ALA A 566 -2.95 20.87 -7.89
N GLU A 567 -2.47 21.63 -8.87
CA GLU A 567 -2.33 23.09 -8.80
C GLU A 567 -3.68 23.82 -8.87
N ALA A 568 -4.74 23.16 -9.35
CA ALA A 568 -6.08 23.76 -9.47
C ALA A 568 -7.00 23.54 -8.24
N PHE A 569 -6.57 22.79 -7.22
CA PHE A 569 -7.45 22.50 -6.08
C PHE A 569 -7.58 23.69 -5.11
N PRO A 570 -8.76 23.87 -4.47
CA PRO A 570 -8.90 24.81 -3.38
C PRO A 570 -7.84 24.57 -2.27
N PRO A 571 -7.47 25.62 -1.50
CA PRO A 571 -6.53 25.48 -0.40
C PRO A 571 -6.95 24.38 0.57
N ALA A 572 -5.99 23.53 0.93
CA ALA A 572 -6.22 22.48 1.90
C ALA A 572 -6.64 23.06 3.25
N GLN A 573 -7.70 22.51 3.85
CA GLN A 573 -8.17 22.93 5.17
C GLN A 573 -7.65 21.95 6.21
N ARG A 574 -7.12 22.47 7.31
CA ARG A 574 -6.79 21.67 8.50
C ARG A 574 -8.04 21.53 9.35
N GLU A 575 -8.21 20.37 9.97
CA GLU A 575 -9.17 20.21 11.05
C GLU A 575 -8.91 21.24 12.16
N ALA A 576 -9.91 22.06 12.47
CA ALA A 576 -9.76 23.11 13.47
C ALA A 576 -9.46 22.52 14.86
N TYR A 577 -8.53 23.14 15.58
CA TYR A 577 -8.55 23.07 17.03
C TYR A 577 -9.78 23.83 17.48
N SER A 578 -10.49 23.31 18.49
CA SER A 578 -11.39 24.21 19.20
C SER A 578 -10.54 25.36 19.71
N PRO A 579 -10.94 26.62 19.49
CA PRO A 579 -10.23 27.72 20.12
C PRO A 579 -10.16 27.39 21.61
N ALA A 580 -8.94 27.46 22.18
CA ALA A 580 -8.83 27.48 23.62
C ALA A 580 -9.80 28.56 24.11
N PRO A 581 -10.59 28.30 25.18
CA PRO A 581 -11.53 29.31 25.68
C PRO A 581 -10.84 30.66 25.78
N ALA A 582 -11.54 31.75 25.45
CA ALA A 582 -11.03 33.08 25.75
C ALA A 582 -10.77 33.15 27.27
N ARG A 583 -9.51 33.02 27.67
CA ARG A 583 -9.12 32.82 29.07
C ARG A 583 -9.11 34.16 29.78
N ALA A 584 -10.21 34.51 30.45
CA ALA A 584 -10.10 35.45 31.55
C ALA A 584 -9.58 34.66 32.77
N GLU A 585 -8.35 34.93 33.21
CA GLU A 585 -7.73 34.27 34.39
C GLU A 585 -8.63 34.32 35.64
N SER A 586 -9.50 35.32 35.73
CA SER A 586 -10.46 35.53 36.83
C SER A 586 -11.63 34.53 36.88
N THR A 587 -11.79 33.65 35.89
CA THR A 587 -12.93 32.70 35.81
C THR A 587 -12.60 31.29 36.31
N PHE A 588 -11.33 30.98 36.55
CA PHE A 588 -10.90 29.69 37.05
C PHE A 588 -10.67 29.72 38.56
N ASP A 589 -11.02 28.64 39.26
CA ASP A 589 -10.53 28.48 40.62
C ASP A 589 -9.00 28.34 40.61
N PRO A 590 -8.29 28.83 41.66
CA PRO A 590 -6.83 28.79 41.69
C PRO A 590 -6.22 27.40 41.51
N ALA A 591 -6.90 26.35 41.97
CA ALA A 591 -6.42 24.98 41.83
C ALA A 591 -6.44 24.54 40.35
N PHE A 592 -7.50 24.85 39.60
CA PHE A 592 -7.56 24.58 38.17
C PHE A 592 -6.54 25.39 37.37
N SER A 593 -6.36 26.68 37.69
CA SER A 593 -5.37 27.54 37.00
C SER A 593 -3.95 26.97 37.07
N THR A 594 -3.56 26.40 38.21
CA THR A 594 -2.25 25.75 38.37
C THR A 594 -2.12 24.43 37.60
N MET A 595 -3.24 23.76 37.34
CA MET A 595 -3.27 22.49 36.59
C MET A 595 -3.34 22.66 35.08
N LEU A 596 -3.79 23.82 34.60
CA LEU A 596 -4.01 24.06 33.18
C LEU A 596 -2.74 23.81 32.33
N PRO A 597 -1.55 24.36 32.63
CA PRO A 597 -0.34 24.09 31.83
C PRO A 597 0.02 22.60 31.75
N ILE A 598 -0.28 21.83 32.80
CA ILE A 598 -0.04 20.38 32.85
C ILE A 598 -1.03 19.64 31.95
N LEU A 599 -2.31 20.03 31.97
CA LEU A 599 -3.34 19.51 31.06
C LEU A 599 -3.04 19.87 29.60
N GLU A 600 -2.51 21.06 29.34
CA GLU A 600 -2.06 21.48 28.01
C GLU A 600 -0.96 20.57 27.48
N ARG A 601 0.05 20.33 28.32
CA ARG A 601 1.20 19.50 27.98
C ARG A 601 0.82 18.05 27.69
N TYR A 602 -0.06 17.45 28.49
CA TYR A 602 -0.33 16.02 28.42
C TYR A 602 -1.61 15.62 27.66
N CYS A 603 -2.63 16.47 27.64
CA CYS A 603 -3.97 16.07 27.20
C CYS A 603 -4.50 16.90 26.02
N MET A 604 -4.14 18.18 25.91
CA MET A 604 -4.78 19.12 24.98
C MET A 604 -4.62 18.75 23.50
N ALA A 605 -3.47 18.20 23.11
CA ALA A 605 -3.21 17.82 21.71
C ALA A 605 -4.29 16.89 21.13
N CYS A 606 -4.90 16.04 21.96
CA CYS A 606 -5.95 15.10 21.57
C CYS A 606 -7.34 15.49 22.07
N HIS A 607 -7.45 16.13 23.24
CA HIS A 607 -8.72 16.33 23.95
C HIS A 607 -9.27 17.77 23.89
N ALA A 608 -8.70 18.63 23.04
CA ALA A 608 -9.19 19.98 22.72
C ALA A 608 -9.52 20.13 21.22
N SER A 609 -10.71 19.67 20.83
CA SER A 609 -11.27 19.85 19.48
C SER A 609 -12.78 20.10 19.57
N ALA A 610 -13.48 20.14 18.44
CA ALA A 610 -14.95 20.17 18.42
C ALA A 610 -15.54 18.76 18.26
N GLU A 611 -14.69 17.74 18.17
CA GLU A 611 -15.09 16.37 17.85
C GLU A 611 -15.60 15.62 19.07
N SER A 612 -16.45 14.61 18.82
CA SER A 612 -16.91 13.68 19.85
C SER A 612 -15.86 12.62 20.23
N PHE A 613 -14.88 12.38 19.35
CA PHE A 613 -13.81 11.40 19.56
C PHE A 613 -12.44 11.96 19.14
N PRO A 614 -11.38 11.84 19.97
CA PRO A 614 -11.41 11.43 21.38
C PRO A 614 -12.33 12.33 22.23
N PRO A 615 -12.74 11.90 23.45
CA PRO A 615 -13.63 12.70 24.28
C PRO A 615 -13.07 14.09 24.58
N ASN A 616 -13.89 15.12 24.42
CA ASN A 616 -13.40 16.49 24.31
C ASN A 616 -13.47 17.30 25.60
N PHE A 617 -12.83 16.80 26.64
CA PHE A 617 -12.94 17.39 27.98
C PHE A 617 -12.11 18.66 28.20
N LEU A 618 -11.33 19.12 27.21
CA LEU A 618 -10.57 20.38 27.26
C LEU A 618 -11.07 21.45 26.26
N SER A 619 -12.26 21.26 25.69
CA SER A 619 -12.93 22.26 24.85
C SER A 619 -14.05 22.98 25.60
N GLY A 620 -14.30 24.24 25.24
CA GLY A 620 -15.31 25.09 25.87
C GLY A 620 -14.74 26.03 26.92
N ASP A 621 -15.61 26.80 27.59
CA ASP A 621 -15.25 27.71 28.67
C ASP A 621 -14.77 27.01 29.96
N ALA A 622 -14.38 27.79 30.95
CA ALA A 622 -13.83 27.31 32.21
C ALA A 622 -14.75 26.31 32.95
N GLU A 623 -16.03 26.66 33.04
CA GLU A 623 -17.03 25.86 33.74
C GLU A 623 -17.30 24.56 32.98
N GLN A 624 -17.42 24.65 31.65
CA GLN A 624 -17.60 23.51 30.77
C GLN A 624 -16.44 22.52 30.84
N VAL A 625 -15.19 23.01 30.81
CA VAL A 625 -14.00 22.16 30.93
C VAL A 625 -13.96 21.47 32.29
N ARG A 626 -14.26 22.19 33.39
CA ARG A 626 -14.32 21.59 34.73
C ARG A 626 -15.42 20.52 34.84
N ALA A 627 -16.62 20.80 34.31
CA ALA A 627 -17.73 19.85 34.32
C ALA A 627 -17.38 18.57 33.53
N LYS A 628 -16.82 18.73 32.32
CA LYS A 628 -16.40 17.60 31.47
C LYS A 628 -15.28 16.79 32.12
N LEU A 629 -14.26 17.44 32.70
CA LEU A 629 -13.20 16.76 33.45
C LEU A 629 -13.74 15.98 34.65
N THR A 630 -14.66 16.58 35.41
CA THR A 630 -15.31 15.91 36.55
C THR A 630 -16.08 14.68 36.11
N GLN A 631 -16.85 14.78 35.02
CA GLN A 631 -17.58 13.63 34.48
C GLN A 631 -16.64 12.53 33.97
N CYS A 632 -15.57 12.91 33.26
CA CYS A 632 -14.58 12.00 32.72
C CYS A 632 -13.60 11.42 33.75
N ALA A 633 -13.58 11.94 34.98
CA ALA A 633 -12.50 11.70 35.94
C ALA A 633 -12.23 10.22 36.19
N GLU A 634 -13.27 9.38 36.25
CA GLU A 634 -13.13 7.93 36.44
C GLU A 634 -12.39 7.24 35.28
N ARG A 635 -12.74 7.59 34.03
CA ARG A 635 -12.06 7.06 32.82
C ARG A 635 -10.64 7.60 32.66
N ILE A 636 -10.43 8.87 33.02
CA ILE A 636 -9.09 9.48 33.00
C ILE A 636 -8.21 8.82 34.06
N ASP A 637 -8.70 8.67 35.29
CA ASP A 637 -7.95 8.00 36.37
C ASP A 637 -7.56 6.57 35.98
N ASP A 638 -8.49 5.77 35.43
CA ASP A 638 -8.22 4.40 35.00
C ASP A 638 -7.10 4.34 33.94
N ARG A 639 -7.19 5.13 32.88
CA ARG A 639 -6.20 5.11 31.78
C ARG A 639 -4.86 5.73 32.19
N THR A 640 -4.84 6.73 33.07
CA THR A 640 -3.58 7.34 33.55
C THR A 640 -2.89 6.45 34.58
N ARG A 641 -3.62 5.70 35.41
CA ARG A 641 -3.09 4.71 36.36
C ARG A 641 -2.37 3.55 35.67
N MET A 642 -2.72 3.22 34.43
CA MET A 642 -2.00 2.18 33.66
C MET A 642 -0.49 2.48 33.55
N TRP A 643 -0.07 3.74 33.66
CA TRP A 643 1.34 4.10 33.73
C TRP A 643 2.05 3.62 35.00
N GLU A 644 1.36 3.36 36.11
CA GLU A 644 1.91 2.76 37.34
C GLU A 644 2.09 1.25 37.28
N LEU A 645 1.50 0.60 36.27
CA LEU A 645 1.51 -0.84 36.12
C LEU A 645 2.57 -1.27 35.10
N ASP A 646 3.14 -2.44 35.34
CA ASP A 646 3.96 -3.15 34.35
C ASP A 646 3.18 -3.41 33.07
N ALA A 647 3.85 -3.36 31.92
CA ALA A 647 3.19 -3.47 30.62
C ALA A 647 2.33 -4.75 30.48
N SER A 648 2.75 -5.87 31.07
CA SER A 648 2.05 -7.16 31.03
C SER A 648 0.81 -7.24 31.92
N THR A 649 0.68 -6.37 32.92
CA THR A 649 -0.43 -6.40 33.90
C THR A 649 -1.52 -5.37 33.61
N ARG A 650 -1.30 -4.48 32.64
CA ARG A 650 -2.26 -3.46 32.22
C ARG A 650 -3.53 -4.06 31.63
N ALA A 651 -4.68 -3.72 32.20
CA ALA A 651 -5.98 -4.07 31.63
C ALA A 651 -6.30 -3.24 30.36
N LYS A 652 -5.78 -2.01 30.29
CA LYS A 652 -5.97 -1.06 29.19
C LYS A 652 -4.66 -0.38 28.81
N SER A 653 -4.54 0.10 27.57
CA SER A 653 -3.38 0.92 27.19
C SER A 653 -3.31 2.19 28.04
N PRO A 654 -2.12 2.72 28.33
CA PRO A 654 -2.03 3.93 29.12
C PRO A 654 -2.39 5.17 28.30
N MET A 655 -2.79 6.25 29.00
CA MET A 655 -2.93 7.60 28.43
C MET A 655 -2.04 8.60 29.21
N PRO A 656 -1.36 9.55 28.53
CA PRO A 656 -1.29 9.72 27.07
C PRO A 656 -0.68 8.49 26.36
N PRO A 657 -0.97 8.28 25.06
CA PRO A 657 -0.46 7.13 24.33
C PRO A 657 1.07 7.06 24.40
N ALA A 658 1.62 5.86 24.53
CA ALA A 658 3.05 5.66 24.74
C ALA A 658 3.93 6.28 23.63
N LEU A 659 3.45 6.33 22.39
CA LEU A 659 4.15 6.98 21.28
C LEU A 659 4.36 8.50 21.51
N LEU A 660 3.47 9.13 22.28
CA LEU A 660 3.46 10.58 22.50
C LEU A 660 4.15 10.98 23.82
N VAL A 661 4.66 10.01 24.57
CA VAL A 661 5.40 10.24 25.82
C VAL A 661 6.88 10.01 25.55
N PRO A 662 7.74 11.05 25.61
CA PRO A 662 9.13 10.98 25.15
C PRO A 662 9.99 9.97 25.93
N VAL A 663 9.68 9.70 27.20
CA VAL A 663 10.32 8.63 27.99
C VAL A 663 9.29 8.02 28.97
N PRO A 664 8.62 6.91 28.61
CA PRO A 664 7.61 6.25 29.44
C PRO A 664 8.02 5.97 30.89
N ALA A 665 9.28 5.56 31.11
CA ALA A 665 9.81 5.28 32.45
C ALA A 665 9.93 6.53 33.34
N ARG A 666 10.07 7.73 32.75
CA ARG A 666 10.21 8.99 33.51
C ARG A 666 8.87 9.61 33.90
N LEU A 667 7.76 9.16 33.31
CA LEU A 667 6.46 9.75 33.59
C LEU A 667 6.01 9.49 35.04
N GLN A 668 6.38 8.35 35.62
CA GLN A 668 6.07 8.01 37.02
C GLN A 668 6.75 8.96 38.02
N ASP A 669 7.99 9.36 37.74
CA ASP A 669 8.78 10.26 38.59
C ASP A 669 8.44 11.75 38.37
N ASP A 670 7.73 12.08 37.30
CA ASP A 670 7.39 13.46 36.95
C ASP A 670 6.44 14.08 38.00
N PRO A 671 6.85 15.18 38.68
CA PRO A 671 6.02 15.85 39.67
C PRO A 671 4.76 16.49 39.08
N ASP A 672 4.77 16.92 37.82
CA ASP A 672 3.57 17.40 37.11
C ASP A 672 2.58 16.26 36.88
N TRP A 673 3.08 15.07 36.52
CA TRP A 673 2.25 13.89 36.34
C TRP A 673 1.57 13.44 37.63
N ARG A 674 2.32 13.42 38.74
CA ARG A 674 1.75 13.12 40.07
C ARG A 674 0.70 14.15 40.48
N ARG A 675 0.92 15.44 40.22
CA ARG A 675 -0.06 16.51 40.44
C ARG A 675 -1.32 16.33 39.59
N LEU A 676 -1.17 16.01 38.31
CA LEU A 676 -2.30 15.71 37.42
C LEU A 676 -3.15 14.57 37.94
N ARG A 677 -2.52 13.48 38.36
CA ARG A 677 -3.25 12.33 38.89
C ARG A 677 -3.92 12.59 40.23
N ALA A 678 -3.26 13.33 41.13
CA ALA A 678 -3.89 13.77 42.37
C ALA A 678 -5.13 14.64 42.10
N TYR A 679 -5.02 15.55 41.13
CA TYR A 679 -6.14 16.40 40.71
C TYR A 679 -7.31 15.59 40.13
N VAL A 680 -7.05 14.68 39.19
CA VAL A 680 -8.08 13.79 38.62
C VAL A 680 -8.69 12.88 39.69
N GLY A 681 -7.87 12.34 40.60
CA GLY A 681 -8.32 11.52 41.71
C GLY A 681 -9.27 12.26 42.65
N ALA A 682 -9.02 13.54 42.93
CA ALA A 682 -9.90 14.39 43.71
C ALA A 682 -11.24 14.63 43.00
N LEU A 683 -11.23 14.87 41.68
CA LEU A 683 -12.45 14.98 40.88
C LEU A 683 -13.27 13.68 40.87
N ARG A 684 -12.61 12.53 40.80
CA ARG A 684 -13.27 11.22 40.86
C ARG A 684 -13.92 10.99 42.23
N ALA A 685 -13.22 11.29 43.32
CA ALA A 685 -13.72 11.09 44.69
C ALA A 685 -14.94 11.96 45.02
N ALA A 686 -15.16 13.06 44.30
CA ALA A 686 -16.35 13.89 44.42
C ALA A 686 -17.62 13.26 43.82
N ARG A 687 -17.52 12.10 43.14
CA ARG A 687 -18.66 11.37 42.56
C ARG A 687 -18.95 10.09 43.35
N PRO A 688 -20.22 9.64 43.43
CA PRO A 688 -20.57 8.38 44.09
C PRO A 688 -19.88 7.19 43.41
N VAL A 689 -19.23 6.34 44.22
CA VAL A 689 -18.51 5.14 43.77
C VAL A 689 -19.51 4.15 43.14
N ARG A 690 -19.25 3.71 41.91
CA ARG A 690 -19.97 2.59 41.28
C ARG A 690 -19.14 1.32 41.36
N ALA A 691 -19.80 0.18 41.56
CA ALA A 691 -19.17 -1.13 41.75
C ALA A 691 -18.58 -1.76 40.45
N THR A 692 -18.47 -1.01 39.35
CA THR A 692 -18.05 -1.56 38.06
C THR A 692 -16.52 -1.61 37.97
N GLN A 693 -15.95 -2.79 37.68
CA GLN A 693 -14.49 -2.97 37.53
C GLN A 693 -14.01 -2.85 36.07
N ASP A 694 -14.91 -2.90 35.08
CA ASP A 694 -14.53 -2.90 33.65
C ASP A 694 -14.64 -1.50 33.01
N TYR A 695 -13.55 -1.04 32.39
CA TYR A 695 -13.45 0.28 31.73
C TYR A 695 -14.58 0.61 30.75
N GLU A 696 -15.06 -0.35 29.95
CA GLU A 696 -16.14 -0.08 28.97
C GLU A 696 -17.51 0.13 29.62
N GLN A 697 -17.67 -0.25 30.89
CA GLN A 697 -18.89 -0.04 31.67
C GLN A 697 -18.90 1.32 32.39
N LEU A 698 -17.74 1.99 32.48
CA LEU A 698 -17.64 3.32 33.05
C LEU A 698 -18.46 4.32 32.24
N GLU A 699 -19.04 5.32 32.92
CA GLU A 699 -19.83 6.35 32.25
C GLU A 699 -19.03 7.02 31.13
N PRO A 700 -19.61 7.19 29.93
CA PRO A 700 -18.99 7.96 28.88
C PRO A 700 -18.75 9.41 29.34
N CYS A 701 -17.63 9.96 28.88
CA CYS A 701 -17.43 11.40 28.85
C CYS A 701 -18.52 12.11 28.05
N LEU A 702 -18.92 13.33 28.44
CA LEU A 702 -19.84 14.15 27.66
C LEU A 702 -19.33 14.32 26.23
N THR A 703 -20.21 14.13 25.26
CA THR A 703 -20.04 14.66 23.91
C THR A 703 -20.31 16.16 23.93
N ALA A 704 -19.61 16.92 23.08
CA ALA A 704 -19.90 18.35 22.91
C ALA A 704 -21.37 18.52 22.52
N GLY A 705 -22.20 19.04 23.44
CA GLY A 705 -23.64 19.24 23.24
C GLY A 705 -24.56 18.58 24.28
N GLY A 706 -24.06 17.71 25.15
CA GLY A 706 -24.84 17.19 26.27
C GLY A 706 -24.80 18.16 27.46
N ARG A 707 -25.96 18.75 27.82
CA ARG A 707 -26.21 19.18 29.19
C ARG A 707 -26.45 17.97 30.08
#